data_AF-A0A1E3HAB3-F1
#
_entry.id   AF-A0A1E3HAB3-F1
#
_cell.length_a   1.000
_cell.length_b   1.000
_cell.length_c   1.000
_cell.angle_alpha   90.00
_cell.angle_beta   90.00
_cell.angle_gamma   90.00
#
_symmetry.space_group_name_H-M   'P 1'
#
loop_
_entity.id
_entity.type
_entity.pdbx_description
1 polymer ?
#
loop_
_entity_poly.entity_id
_entity_poly.type
_entity_poly.pdbx_seq_one_letter_code
_entity_poly.pdbx_strand_id
1 'polypeptide(L)'
;MPPKSPSTPRQRRGMRRGKQPIASTPASPGEQAKQSKQQQKHHHVVATAPVHLPLQKAGKLSWTLLGLIFAILPWVFGRMHYALPEPLPPLDADGIPQPSEEVVRSHIQALEDIGYRIVGTPAALAGEQYVLDQVLELVEQCNARNVLNCEWWHQKGDGLHAFEILDHEVLKSYTGISNIILKISAFHPPSYDIHNPKPDKDAILLGAHIDSTFPSPGAADDAIGVGVMLDLARTLIHQNNPFDNSIIFLFNGAEETLQDGSHLYSIEHSTRTQVKAVINLEAAGSKGGALLFQATSGEMIEAYGKVPYPKGTVIAADVFSSGIIMSDTDFGQFEKYLGVSGLDMAIVGHSYFYHTHHDTLSSIQPGSAQHFTSNIHAVVSHLLSSSSPLSSTLPWSPPDKVYFGLFDKVFLYWDMKAADRWYTALAAVSGVMAVRRLKGEGWKVITTASLATISGLAGGFIGPNLLAFTLTKLGKPLLWFTHEHLAALIYIPTAFLSSLSIHLFFTHFLSPVERTKLEAVHYAVQMVWSSWMMLALQAVRVRSAYLPAGITLFLLIGALGDGAVRVWGKEREGMNFKATYLLPSIGLIAFFVEAITAALDIFTPLTGRMGKSAPAEHVIATLTATCGLALFPTLTPLFHRLPRQTQRKVVLVLKIWVAGVVAGLGWVYDGEHPKRVGLNYNYNHTDQSHIIHIAFMDLGPIGTIPSSLHARYALPSSPLIHKDLEDEDHDWDAIYPVSTFLDTYKFELDISGQGSAQRLEGQEKEKEKGGWGGVEGVENFEWPEMGWSVKEKGGDGFRDVEITFNFTDLVWPVLSFHAHVLSWSFPAPAPPAEYMQHHIKFANSVDSPLTTLKLRYKVEEPGQEKLGVHWSAFDVSQMNPFTTPHPGGGTGKPATVVLTDMWDWIGEQWGGDLDLVTGGVVYGVVQI
;
A
#
# COMPACT_ATOMS: atom_id res chain seq x y z
N MET A 1 -16.83 63.86 63.98
CA MET A 1 -16.07 65.11 63.70
C MET A 1 -16.21 65.44 62.20
N PRO A 2 -16.00 66.71 61.76
CA PRO A 2 -16.38 67.20 60.41
C PRO A 2 -15.15 67.55 59.52
N PRO A 3 -15.28 68.18 58.32
CA PRO A 3 -16.42 68.39 57.39
C PRO A 3 -16.12 67.70 56.01
N LYS A 4 -16.09 68.23 54.76
CA LYS A 4 -16.43 69.49 54.01
C LYS A 4 -16.51 69.11 52.50
N SER A 5 -17.63 69.33 51.77
CA SER A 5 -17.90 70.40 50.76
C SER A 5 -17.15 70.38 49.41
N PRO A 6 -17.73 70.84 48.26
CA PRO A 6 -19.04 71.50 48.02
C PRO A 6 -20.05 70.52 47.33
N SER A 7 -20.91 70.73 46.31
CA SER A 7 -21.24 71.79 45.30
C SER A 7 -22.70 71.69 44.80
N THR A 8 -23.23 72.76 44.17
CA THR A 8 -24.58 72.90 43.53
C THR A 8 -24.49 73.97 42.38
N PRO A 9 -25.54 74.43 41.63
CA PRO A 9 -27.03 74.32 41.73
C PRO A 9 -27.71 73.94 40.36
N ARG A 10 -28.93 74.28 39.88
CA ARG A 10 -29.95 75.34 40.18
C ARG A 10 -31.44 74.87 40.15
N GLN A 11 -32.43 75.58 39.55
CA GLN A 11 -33.83 75.56 40.07
C GLN A 11 -35.01 75.98 39.13
N ARG A 12 -36.22 75.41 39.39
CA ARG A 12 -37.63 75.85 39.05
C ARG A 12 -38.16 75.51 37.63
N ARG A 13 -39.48 75.48 37.25
CA ARG A 13 -40.86 75.79 37.81
C ARG A 13 -41.93 75.07 36.92
N GLY A 14 -43.25 74.90 37.16
CA GLY A 14 -44.15 74.94 38.34
C GLY A 14 -45.58 75.56 38.11
N MET A 15 -46.69 74.84 38.43
CA MET A 15 -48.16 75.23 38.49
C MET A 15 -49.01 75.17 37.17
N ARG A 16 -50.37 75.02 37.11
CA ARG A 16 -51.53 74.82 38.07
C ARG A 16 -52.87 74.39 37.35
N ARG A 17 -53.78 73.63 38.03
CA ARG A 17 -55.31 73.56 38.02
C ARG A 17 -56.15 73.67 36.71
N GLY A 18 -57.36 73.09 36.54
CA GLY A 18 -58.20 72.14 37.33
C GLY A 18 -59.75 72.23 37.07
N LYS A 19 -60.57 71.32 37.67
CA LYS A 19 -62.08 71.21 37.74
C LYS A 19 -62.83 70.20 36.81
N GLN A 20 -64.06 69.84 37.23
CA GLN A 20 -65.05 68.81 36.73
C GLN A 20 -66.48 69.49 36.64
N PRO A 21 -67.70 68.87 36.79
CA PRO A 21 -68.19 67.44 36.83
C PRO A 21 -69.60 67.16 36.16
N ILE A 22 -70.23 65.98 36.47
CA ILE A 22 -71.69 65.60 36.39
C ILE A 22 -72.27 65.22 34.98
N ALA A 23 -73.38 64.46 34.80
CA ALA A 23 -73.73 63.04 35.12
C ALA A 23 -75.28 62.78 35.11
N SER A 24 -75.80 61.70 34.48
CA SER A 24 -77.23 61.24 34.59
C SER A 24 -77.52 59.81 34.02
N THR A 25 -78.72 59.27 34.29
CA THR A 25 -79.31 57.91 34.01
C THR A 25 -80.87 57.99 34.09
N PRO A 26 -81.76 56.95 33.95
CA PRO A 26 -81.66 55.50 33.57
C PRO A 26 -82.74 54.96 32.56
N ALA A 27 -82.76 53.61 32.32
CA ALA A 27 -83.91 52.73 31.92
C ALA A 27 -84.56 52.87 30.49
N SER A 28 -85.25 51.88 29.86
CA SER A 28 -85.30 50.38 29.89
C SER A 28 -86.18 49.87 28.70
N PRO A 29 -86.57 48.58 28.57
CA PRO A 29 -85.81 47.40 28.10
C PRO A 29 -86.21 46.89 26.68
N GLY A 30 -85.41 46.01 26.05
CA GLY A 30 -85.75 45.39 24.75
C GLY A 30 -84.83 44.23 24.32
N GLU A 31 -85.41 43.20 23.72
CA GLU A 31 -84.94 41.82 23.52
C GLU A 31 -83.62 41.47 22.77
N GLN A 32 -83.19 40.22 23.00
CA GLN A 32 -82.50 39.26 22.10
C GLN A 32 -81.03 39.47 21.63
N ALA A 33 -80.15 38.81 22.41
CA ALA A 33 -79.31 37.68 21.97
C ALA A 33 -77.86 37.87 21.42
N LYS A 34 -77.00 36.95 21.90
CA LYS A 34 -75.66 36.50 21.43
C LYS A 34 -74.41 37.33 21.80
N GLN A 35 -73.39 36.56 22.21
CA GLN A 35 -71.94 36.82 22.13
C GLN A 35 -71.34 38.03 22.88
N SER A 36 -71.19 37.88 24.20
CA SER A 36 -69.85 37.56 24.77
C SER A 36 -69.89 37.37 26.29
N LYS A 37 -69.21 36.33 26.80
CA LYS A 37 -68.87 36.19 28.22
C LYS A 37 -67.38 35.89 28.34
N GLN A 38 -66.62 36.91 28.75
CA GLN A 38 -65.24 36.77 29.21
C GLN A 38 -65.25 36.58 30.74
N GLN A 39 -64.16 36.00 31.27
CA GLN A 39 -63.81 35.78 32.69
C GLN A 39 -64.06 34.38 33.27
N GLN A 40 -63.02 33.55 33.16
CA GLN A 40 -62.50 32.81 34.31
C GLN A 40 -60.98 32.96 34.36
N LYS A 41 -60.39 32.87 35.56
CA LYS A 41 -59.01 33.30 35.82
C LYS A 41 -58.00 32.21 35.43
N HIS A 42 -56.95 32.59 34.72
CA HIS A 42 -55.66 31.90 34.80
C HIS A 42 -54.56 32.91 35.11
N HIS A 43 -53.60 32.52 35.95
CA HIS A 43 -52.42 33.33 36.21
C HIS A 43 -51.53 33.35 34.96
N HIS A 44 -51.32 34.54 34.39
CA HIS A 44 -50.15 34.74 33.55
C HIS A 44 -48.90 34.71 34.44
N VAL A 45 -48.29 33.53 34.55
CA VAL A 45 -46.85 33.44 34.76
C VAL A 45 -46.22 34.10 33.53
N VAL A 46 -45.67 35.30 33.71
CA VAL A 46 -44.86 35.93 32.67
C VAL A 46 -43.60 35.07 32.55
N ALA A 47 -43.54 34.25 31.50
CA ALA A 47 -42.32 33.54 31.15
C ALA A 47 -41.23 34.58 30.87
N THR A 48 -40.27 34.71 31.79
CA THR A 48 -39.09 35.55 31.61
C THR A 48 -38.39 35.13 30.33
N ALA A 49 -38.21 36.08 29.39
CA ALA A 49 -37.43 35.82 28.19
C ALA A 49 -36.05 35.27 28.58
N PRO A 50 -35.53 34.24 27.86
CA PRO A 50 -34.25 33.65 28.22
C PRO A 50 -33.14 34.70 28.22
N VAL A 51 -32.39 34.77 29.32
CA VAL A 51 -31.27 35.70 29.46
C VAL A 51 -30.13 35.22 28.58
N HIS A 52 -30.08 35.72 27.35
CA HIS A 52 -29.03 35.41 26.40
C HIS A 52 -27.66 35.83 26.92
N LEU A 53 -26.78 34.85 27.13
CA LEU A 53 -25.40 35.10 27.51
C LEU A 53 -24.62 35.62 26.30
N PRO A 54 -23.62 36.51 26.49
CA PRO A 54 -22.89 37.08 25.37
C PRO A 54 -22.10 36.00 24.61
N LEU A 55 -22.57 35.68 23.40
CA LEU A 55 -21.94 34.76 22.44
C LEU A 55 -20.43 34.95 22.36
N GLN A 56 -19.68 33.86 22.56
CA GLN A 56 -18.22 33.88 22.51
C GLN A 56 -17.73 34.08 21.07
N LYS A 57 -17.56 35.34 20.65
CA LYS A 57 -16.93 35.68 19.38
C LYS A 57 -15.45 35.30 19.40
N ALA A 58 -15.01 34.51 18.42
CA ALA A 58 -13.59 34.31 18.14
C ALA A 58 -13.05 35.56 17.43
N GLY A 59 -11.88 36.06 17.85
CA GLY A 59 -11.22 37.19 17.21
C GLY A 59 -10.59 36.80 15.87
N LYS A 60 -10.29 37.79 15.00
CA LYS A 60 -9.61 37.54 13.71
C LYS A 60 -8.37 36.67 13.88
N LEU A 61 -7.50 37.02 14.83
CA LEU A 61 -6.28 36.29 15.18
C LEU A 61 -6.54 34.80 15.50
N SER A 62 -7.66 34.44 16.13
CA SER A 62 -7.98 33.03 16.41
C SER A 62 -8.28 32.24 15.14
N TRP A 63 -9.02 32.82 14.20
CA TRP A 63 -9.25 32.21 12.89
C TRP A 63 -7.98 32.15 12.04
N THR A 64 -7.16 33.19 12.07
CA THR A 64 -5.84 33.19 11.41
C THR A 64 -4.95 32.08 11.94
N LEU A 65 -4.85 31.91 13.27
CA LEU A 65 -4.06 30.84 13.88
C LEU A 65 -4.58 29.45 13.53
N LEU A 66 -5.91 29.24 13.44
CA LEU A 66 -6.47 27.96 13.01
C LEU A 66 -6.16 27.67 11.53
N GLY A 67 -6.23 28.69 10.66
CA GLY A 67 -5.84 28.56 9.26
C GLY A 67 -4.34 28.25 9.08
N LEU A 68 -3.48 28.90 9.87
CA LEU A 68 -2.04 28.61 9.89
C LEU A 68 -1.76 27.20 10.42
N ILE A 69 -2.49 26.72 11.42
CA ILE A 69 -2.41 25.34 11.91
C ILE A 69 -2.76 24.34 10.80
N PHE A 70 -3.88 24.54 10.08
CA PHE A 70 -4.29 23.64 9.00
C PHE A 70 -3.45 23.76 7.72
N ALA A 71 -2.65 24.82 7.54
CA ALA A 71 -1.79 24.99 6.37
C ALA A 71 -0.32 24.61 6.63
N ILE A 72 0.24 25.01 7.77
CA ILE A 72 1.68 24.85 8.06
C ILE A 72 1.97 23.50 8.71
N LEU A 73 1.15 23.03 9.65
CA LEU A 73 1.48 21.78 10.36
C LEU A 73 1.47 20.53 9.47
N PRO A 74 0.52 20.34 8.52
CA PRO A 74 0.62 19.21 7.58
C PRO A 74 1.90 19.26 6.73
N TRP A 75 2.32 20.46 6.30
CA TRP A 75 3.56 20.64 5.55
C TRP A 75 4.81 20.35 6.39
N VAL A 76 4.85 20.80 7.66
CA VAL A 76 5.97 20.50 8.58
C VAL A 76 6.03 19.01 8.89
N PHE A 77 4.91 18.37 9.20
CA PHE A 77 4.88 16.94 9.55
C PHE A 77 5.13 16.04 8.34
N GLY A 78 4.63 16.37 7.14
CA GLY A 78 5.05 15.70 5.90
C GLY A 78 6.55 15.85 5.63
N ARG A 79 7.12 17.04 5.85
CA ARG A 79 8.59 17.25 5.80
C ARG A 79 9.37 16.47 6.85
N MET A 80 8.75 16.07 7.96
CA MET A 80 9.36 15.19 8.96
C MET A 80 9.16 13.69 8.64
N HIS A 81 8.10 13.32 7.93
CA HIS A 81 7.84 11.94 7.49
C HIS A 81 8.86 11.46 6.45
N TYR A 82 9.21 12.33 5.50
CA TYR A 82 10.19 12.07 4.44
C TYR A 82 11.65 12.45 4.85
N ALA A 83 11.95 12.52 6.15
CA ALA A 83 13.26 12.94 6.68
C ALA A 83 14.17 11.74 7.02
N LEU A 84 15.01 11.36 6.05
CA LEU A 84 16.00 10.29 6.17
C LEU A 84 17.23 10.68 7.03
N PRO A 85 17.97 9.69 7.56
CA PRO A 85 19.30 9.91 8.14
C PRO A 85 20.34 10.29 7.08
N GLU A 86 21.43 10.93 7.52
CA GLU A 86 22.60 11.17 6.67
C GLU A 86 23.39 9.86 6.45
N PRO A 87 23.78 9.50 5.21
CA PRO A 87 24.64 8.35 4.94
C PRO A 87 25.95 8.38 5.73
N LEU A 88 26.33 7.24 6.31
CA LEU A 88 27.53 7.09 7.15
C LEU A 88 28.63 6.29 6.45
N PRO A 89 29.92 6.62 6.69
CA PRO A 89 31.05 5.85 6.17
C PRO A 89 31.21 4.48 6.88
N PRO A 90 31.97 3.51 6.31
CA PRO A 90 32.07 2.14 6.81
C PRO A 90 32.65 1.97 8.23
N LEU A 91 33.33 3.00 8.73
CA LEU A 91 33.95 3.09 10.05
C LEU A 91 33.53 4.41 10.72
N ASP A 92 33.39 4.40 12.05
CA ASP A 92 33.10 5.60 12.84
C ASP A 92 34.35 6.46 13.11
N ALA A 93 34.20 7.52 13.92
CA ALA A 93 35.26 8.46 14.25
C ALA A 93 36.40 7.87 15.11
N ASP A 94 36.16 6.76 15.80
CA ASP A 94 37.16 6.02 16.58
C ASP A 94 37.74 4.83 15.78
N GLY A 95 37.27 4.61 14.55
CA GLY A 95 37.70 3.54 13.64
C GLY A 95 36.95 2.22 13.82
N ILE A 96 35.81 2.22 14.50
CA ILE A 96 34.98 1.04 14.75
C ILE A 96 34.02 0.79 13.57
N PRO A 97 33.81 -0.45 13.13
CA PRO A 97 32.82 -0.77 12.09
C PRO A 97 31.40 -0.39 12.50
N GLN A 98 30.73 0.36 11.65
CA GLN A 98 29.34 0.80 11.81
C GLN A 98 28.51 0.53 10.54
N PRO A 99 27.18 0.38 10.64
CA PRO A 99 26.27 0.28 9.49
C PRO A 99 26.43 1.43 8.51
N SER A 100 26.56 1.15 7.20
CA SER A 100 26.99 2.12 6.21
C SER A 100 26.33 1.96 4.85
N GLU A 101 25.62 3.00 4.43
CA GLU A 101 25.06 3.11 3.07
C GLU A 101 26.13 3.10 1.97
N GLU A 102 27.37 3.54 2.26
CA GLU A 102 28.49 3.43 1.30
C GLU A 102 28.80 1.97 0.94
N VAL A 103 28.78 1.08 1.95
CA VAL A 103 28.96 -0.37 1.75
C VAL A 103 27.78 -0.97 1.01
N VAL A 104 26.55 -0.73 1.49
CA VAL A 104 25.32 -1.24 0.88
C VAL A 104 25.24 -0.86 -0.61
N ARG A 105 25.47 0.41 -0.94
CA ARG A 105 25.43 0.90 -2.34
C ARG A 105 26.55 0.32 -3.21
N SER A 106 27.68 -0.09 -2.64
CA SER A 106 28.74 -0.77 -3.40
C SER A 106 28.34 -2.20 -3.82
N HIS A 107 27.58 -2.91 -2.97
CA HIS A 107 27.01 -4.21 -3.31
C HIS A 107 25.87 -4.09 -4.34
N ILE A 108 25.02 -3.06 -4.22
CA ILE A 108 23.99 -2.77 -5.23
C ILE A 108 24.63 -2.50 -6.60
N GLN A 109 25.65 -1.64 -6.67
CA GLN A 109 26.33 -1.34 -7.95
C GLN A 109 26.90 -2.61 -8.59
N ALA A 110 27.51 -3.50 -7.80
CA ALA A 110 28.07 -4.76 -8.32
C ALA A 110 26.99 -5.72 -8.84
N LEU A 111 25.80 -5.76 -8.21
CA LEU A 111 24.65 -6.55 -8.65
C LEU A 111 23.94 -5.94 -9.87
N GLU A 112 23.94 -4.61 -10.01
CA GLU A 112 23.44 -3.88 -11.18
C GLU A 112 24.39 -3.97 -12.39
N ASP A 113 25.72 -3.93 -12.15
CA ASP A 113 26.77 -4.08 -13.17
C ASP A 113 26.77 -5.48 -13.83
N ILE A 114 26.25 -6.50 -13.13
CA ILE A 114 25.99 -7.85 -13.67
C ILE A 114 24.80 -7.86 -14.65
N GLY A 115 23.91 -6.87 -14.54
CA GLY A 115 22.63 -6.82 -15.26
C GLY A 115 21.51 -7.55 -14.53
N TYR A 116 20.42 -7.86 -15.23
CA TYR A 116 19.18 -8.32 -14.59
C TYR A 116 19.32 -9.81 -14.24
N ARG A 117 19.12 -10.16 -12.98
CA ARG A 117 19.50 -11.47 -12.41
C ARG A 117 18.35 -12.47 -12.53
N ILE A 118 17.70 -12.47 -13.69
CA ILE A 118 16.48 -13.23 -13.98
C ILE A 118 16.78 -14.73 -13.94
N VAL A 119 16.01 -15.49 -13.15
CA VAL A 119 16.13 -16.95 -13.01
C VAL A 119 16.08 -17.63 -14.39
N GLY A 120 17.06 -18.49 -14.68
CA GLY A 120 17.24 -19.12 -15.98
C GLY A 120 18.15 -18.38 -16.95
N THR A 121 18.79 -17.28 -16.52
CA THR A 121 19.82 -16.58 -17.30
C THR A 121 21.23 -16.79 -16.72
N PRO A 122 22.31 -16.58 -17.51
CA PRO A 122 23.67 -16.54 -16.99
C PRO A 122 23.93 -15.39 -15.98
N ALA A 123 23.12 -14.32 -16.02
CA ALA A 123 23.24 -13.20 -15.10
C ALA A 123 22.77 -13.56 -13.67
N ALA A 124 21.77 -14.44 -13.53
CA ALA A 124 21.40 -15.00 -12.22
C ALA A 124 22.57 -15.77 -11.59
N LEU A 125 23.20 -16.69 -12.33
CA LEU A 125 24.38 -17.42 -11.85
C LEU A 125 25.56 -16.50 -11.51
N ALA A 126 25.74 -15.39 -12.23
CA ALA A 126 26.76 -14.40 -11.91
C ALA A 126 26.43 -13.63 -10.61
N GLY A 127 25.16 -13.30 -10.36
CA GLY A 127 24.68 -12.74 -9.10
C GLY A 127 24.87 -13.70 -7.92
N GLU A 128 24.50 -14.97 -8.08
CA GLU A 128 24.80 -16.04 -7.12
C GLU A 128 26.29 -16.12 -6.81
N GLN A 129 27.16 -16.23 -7.84
CA GLN A 129 28.60 -16.34 -7.64
C GLN A 129 29.19 -15.10 -6.94
N TYR A 130 28.72 -13.89 -7.27
CA TYR A 130 29.15 -12.67 -6.58
C TYR A 130 28.82 -12.70 -5.09
N VAL A 131 27.59 -13.05 -4.72
CA VAL A 131 27.17 -13.13 -3.30
C VAL A 131 27.94 -14.25 -2.58
N LEU A 132 28.21 -15.38 -3.25
CA LEU A 132 29.04 -16.46 -2.72
C LEU A 132 30.48 -16.00 -2.46
N ASP A 133 31.10 -15.28 -3.39
CA ASP A 133 32.46 -14.76 -3.25
C ASP A 133 32.57 -13.76 -2.08
N GLN A 134 31.56 -12.88 -1.90
CA GLN A 134 31.49 -11.97 -0.74
C GLN A 134 31.32 -12.73 0.58
N VAL A 135 30.47 -13.77 0.63
CA VAL A 135 30.31 -14.63 1.80
C VAL A 135 31.60 -15.38 2.13
N LEU A 136 32.33 -15.88 1.13
CA LEU A 136 33.61 -16.57 1.33
C LEU A 136 34.70 -15.63 1.89
N GLU A 137 34.77 -14.39 1.40
CA GLU A 137 35.70 -13.38 1.95
C GLU A 137 35.38 -13.07 3.42
N LEU A 138 34.10 -12.88 3.75
CA LEU A 138 33.63 -12.68 5.12
C LEU A 138 33.97 -13.89 6.03
N VAL A 139 33.84 -15.11 5.53
CA VAL A 139 34.22 -16.35 6.25
C VAL A 139 35.73 -16.41 6.50
N GLU A 140 36.59 -16.06 5.54
CA GLU A 140 38.05 -15.99 5.76
C GLU A 140 38.38 -14.94 6.85
N GLN A 141 37.80 -13.74 6.73
CA GLN A 141 37.97 -12.65 7.69
C GLN A 141 37.49 -13.04 9.11
N CYS A 142 36.42 -13.81 9.22
CA CYS A 142 35.88 -14.33 10.48
C CYS A 142 36.83 -15.37 11.11
N ASN A 143 37.25 -16.38 10.33
CA ASN A 143 38.16 -17.44 10.79
C ASN A 143 39.53 -16.90 11.23
N ALA A 144 40.03 -15.82 10.62
CA ALA A 144 41.24 -15.15 11.06
C ALA A 144 41.15 -14.57 12.50
N ARG A 145 39.94 -14.30 13.01
CA ARG A 145 39.71 -13.58 14.28
C ARG A 145 39.41 -14.46 15.50
N ASN A 146 39.03 -15.72 15.31
CA ASN A 146 38.91 -16.76 16.35
C ASN A 146 37.97 -16.48 17.55
N VAL A 147 37.03 -15.53 17.46
CA VAL A 147 35.97 -15.31 18.47
C VAL A 147 34.62 -15.83 17.97
N LEU A 148 34.31 -15.54 16.71
CA LEU A 148 33.13 -16.00 16.00
C LEU A 148 33.46 -17.25 15.16
N ASN A 149 32.46 -18.13 15.05
CA ASN A 149 32.44 -19.30 14.20
C ASN A 149 31.51 -18.99 13.01
N CYS A 150 32.06 -18.99 11.80
CA CYS A 150 31.33 -18.72 10.58
C CYS A 150 31.25 -19.98 9.71
N GLU A 151 30.05 -20.51 9.54
CA GLU A 151 29.73 -21.66 8.69
C GLU A 151 28.98 -21.18 7.45
N TRP A 152 29.21 -21.79 6.28
CA TRP A 152 28.52 -21.41 5.04
C TRP A 152 28.09 -22.63 4.22
N TRP A 153 27.06 -22.43 3.40
CA TRP A 153 26.56 -23.42 2.44
C TRP A 153 26.11 -22.75 1.15
N HIS A 154 26.36 -23.40 0.02
CA HIS A 154 25.62 -23.21 -1.22
C HIS A 154 24.62 -24.36 -1.31
N GLN A 155 23.36 -24.08 -0.98
CA GLN A 155 22.26 -25.04 -1.18
C GLN A 155 21.84 -24.95 -2.65
N LYS A 156 21.63 -26.09 -3.30
CA LYS A 156 21.02 -26.17 -4.64
C LYS A 156 20.05 -27.33 -4.69
N GLY A 157 18.84 -27.13 -5.23
CA GLY A 157 17.80 -28.15 -5.22
C GLY A 157 16.60 -27.89 -6.12
N ASP A 158 15.69 -28.86 -6.11
CA ASP A 158 14.50 -28.94 -6.95
C ASP A 158 13.24 -28.95 -6.07
N GLY A 159 12.07 -28.68 -6.63
CA GLY A 159 10.82 -28.78 -5.87
C GLY A 159 9.53 -28.63 -6.67
N LEU A 160 8.45 -28.89 -5.94
CA LEU A 160 7.07 -28.87 -6.40
C LEU A 160 6.20 -28.29 -5.28
N HIS A 161 5.54 -27.17 -5.56
CA HIS A 161 4.66 -26.47 -4.63
C HIS A 161 3.40 -25.96 -5.34
N ALA A 162 2.47 -25.41 -4.58
CA ALA A 162 1.23 -24.80 -5.06
C ALA A 162 0.92 -23.54 -4.25
N PHE A 163 0.72 -22.44 -4.96
CA PHE A 163 0.37 -21.14 -4.40
C PHE A 163 -1.14 -20.89 -4.56
N GLU A 164 -1.71 -20.12 -3.65
CA GLU A 164 -3.10 -19.68 -3.70
C GLU A 164 -3.07 -18.16 -3.89
N ILE A 165 -3.35 -17.69 -5.10
CA ILE A 165 -3.23 -16.29 -5.50
C ILE A 165 -4.59 -15.83 -6.01
N LEU A 166 -5.30 -15.03 -5.20
CA LEU A 166 -6.59 -14.42 -5.56
C LEU A 166 -7.64 -15.45 -6.00
N ASP A 167 -7.86 -16.46 -5.16
CA ASP A 167 -8.72 -17.63 -5.41
C ASP A 167 -8.27 -18.55 -6.58
N HIS A 168 -7.15 -18.27 -7.27
CA HIS A 168 -6.53 -19.18 -8.25
C HIS A 168 -5.45 -20.07 -7.62
N GLU A 169 -5.46 -21.36 -7.95
CA GLU A 169 -4.40 -22.32 -7.63
C GLU A 169 -3.28 -22.26 -8.69
N VAL A 170 -2.06 -21.90 -8.28
CA VAL A 170 -0.89 -21.80 -9.16
C VAL A 170 0.09 -22.91 -8.81
N LEU A 171 0.09 -23.98 -9.60
CA LEU A 171 1.04 -25.08 -9.46
C LEU A 171 2.43 -24.62 -9.92
N LYS A 172 3.44 -24.87 -9.10
CA LYS A 172 4.80 -24.38 -9.33
C LYS A 172 5.83 -25.50 -9.22
N SER A 173 6.64 -25.67 -10.26
CA SER A 173 7.82 -26.53 -10.25
C SER A 173 9.08 -25.69 -10.37
N TYR A 174 10.12 -26.04 -9.62
CA TYR A 174 11.43 -25.42 -9.74
C TYR A 174 12.56 -26.45 -9.78
N THR A 175 13.67 -26.11 -10.43
CA THR A 175 14.77 -27.07 -10.69
C THR A 175 16.11 -26.35 -10.68
N GLY A 176 17.06 -26.85 -9.89
CA GLY A 176 18.39 -26.28 -9.73
C GLY A 176 18.40 -24.87 -9.12
N ILE A 177 17.45 -24.51 -8.26
CA ILE A 177 17.44 -23.22 -7.57
C ILE A 177 18.50 -23.20 -6.48
N SER A 178 19.25 -22.09 -6.39
CA SER A 178 20.32 -21.88 -5.42
C SER A 178 19.89 -21.00 -4.24
N ASN A 179 20.42 -21.30 -3.05
CA ASN A 179 20.50 -20.37 -1.92
C ASN A 179 21.94 -20.31 -1.40
N ILE A 180 22.39 -19.12 -0.98
CA ILE A 180 23.68 -18.91 -0.32
C ILE A 180 23.43 -18.55 1.14
N ILE A 181 24.04 -19.31 2.03
CA ILE A 181 23.68 -19.34 3.45
C ILE A 181 24.94 -19.12 4.28
N LEU A 182 24.93 -18.11 5.16
CA LEU A 182 26.00 -17.80 6.10
C LEU A 182 25.46 -17.83 7.53
N LYS A 183 25.95 -18.74 8.37
CA LYS A 183 25.65 -18.79 9.80
C LYS A 183 26.82 -18.21 10.59
N ILE A 184 26.54 -17.23 11.45
CA ILE A 184 27.51 -16.68 12.40
C ILE A 184 27.04 -17.00 13.83
N SER A 185 27.94 -17.61 14.60
CA SER A 185 27.77 -17.89 16.03
C SER A 185 29.05 -17.54 16.80
N ALA A 186 29.01 -17.52 18.13
CA ALA A 186 30.21 -17.36 18.95
C ALA A 186 30.75 -18.71 19.42
N PHE A 187 32.08 -18.91 19.42
CA PHE A 187 32.68 -20.12 20.02
C PHE A 187 32.42 -20.18 21.54
N HIS A 188 32.41 -19.01 22.19
CA HIS A 188 32.19 -18.84 23.62
C HIS A 188 31.17 -17.70 23.83
N PRO A 189 29.86 -17.95 23.66
CA PRO A 189 28.81 -16.96 23.93
C PRO A 189 28.86 -16.46 25.38
N PRO A 190 28.34 -15.26 25.71
CA PRO A 190 28.25 -14.77 27.09
C PRO A 190 27.54 -15.72 28.07
N SER A 191 26.59 -16.54 27.58
CA SER A 191 25.88 -17.61 28.29
C SER A 191 26.57 -18.99 28.26
N TYR A 192 27.83 -19.09 27.84
CA TYR A 192 28.55 -20.36 27.71
C TYR A 192 28.79 -21.05 29.07
N ASP A 193 28.27 -22.27 29.21
CA ASP A 193 28.58 -23.15 30.34
C ASP A 193 29.61 -24.22 29.91
N ILE A 194 30.83 -24.11 30.43
CA ILE A 194 31.93 -25.06 30.20
C ILE A 194 31.63 -26.47 30.74
N HIS A 195 30.67 -26.61 31.65
CA HIS A 195 30.22 -27.91 32.18
C HIS A 195 29.03 -28.50 31.42
N ASN A 196 28.38 -27.72 30.55
CA ASN A 196 27.26 -28.14 29.72
C ASN A 196 27.24 -27.40 28.37
N PRO A 197 28.27 -27.61 27.51
CA PRO A 197 28.37 -26.90 26.25
C PRO A 197 27.24 -27.31 25.30
N LYS A 198 26.36 -26.36 24.97
CA LYS A 198 25.40 -26.49 23.86
C LYS A 198 26.11 -26.10 22.55
N PRO A 199 26.32 -27.04 21.61
CA PRO A 199 27.00 -26.72 20.34
C PRO A 199 26.12 -25.88 19.41
N ASP A 200 24.83 -26.19 19.35
CA ASP A 200 23.85 -25.42 18.58
C ASP A 200 23.10 -24.46 19.50
N LYS A 201 23.05 -23.19 19.08
CA LYS A 201 22.25 -22.12 19.67
C LYS A 201 21.12 -21.74 18.72
N ASP A 202 19.95 -21.48 19.29
CA ASP A 202 18.80 -20.90 18.62
C ASP A 202 19.19 -19.70 17.76
N ALA A 203 18.61 -19.60 16.56
CA ALA A 203 19.02 -18.68 15.52
C ALA A 203 17.91 -17.71 15.11
N ILE A 204 18.30 -16.49 14.72
CA ILE A 204 17.49 -15.67 13.82
C ILE A 204 17.84 -16.00 12.36
N LEU A 205 16.83 -15.99 11.51
CA LEU A 205 16.98 -15.96 10.06
C LEU A 205 16.86 -14.49 9.60
N LEU A 206 17.75 -14.05 8.72
CA LEU A 206 17.68 -12.78 8.02
C LEU A 206 17.69 -13.10 6.52
N GLY A 207 16.60 -12.76 5.81
CA GLY A 207 16.38 -13.08 4.39
C GLY A 207 16.42 -11.85 3.50
N ALA A 208 16.88 -12.05 2.25
CA ALA A 208 16.90 -11.12 1.12
C ALA A 208 17.08 -11.93 -0.17
N HIS A 209 16.50 -11.49 -1.29
CA HIS A 209 16.60 -12.22 -2.57
C HIS A 209 17.70 -11.71 -3.50
N ILE A 210 18.34 -12.62 -4.23
CA ILE A 210 19.50 -12.34 -5.12
C ILE A 210 19.05 -11.98 -6.53
N ASP A 211 17.96 -12.57 -7.02
CA ASP A 211 17.47 -12.43 -8.39
C ASP A 211 16.86 -11.03 -8.68
N SER A 212 16.35 -10.86 -9.89
CA SER A 212 15.45 -9.75 -10.25
C SER A 212 14.50 -10.19 -11.36
N THR A 213 13.28 -9.66 -11.37
CA THR A 213 12.32 -9.84 -12.46
C THR A 213 12.75 -9.15 -13.74
N PHE A 214 12.08 -9.48 -14.85
CA PHE A 214 12.08 -8.58 -16.00
C PHE A 214 10.89 -7.59 -15.89
N PRO A 215 11.07 -6.31 -16.25
CA PRO A 215 12.25 -5.70 -16.84
C PRO A 215 13.07 -4.93 -15.78
N SER A 216 13.39 -5.54 -14.63
CA SER A 216 14.04 -4.86 -13.50
C SER A 216 15.54 -5.19 -13.39
N PRO A 217 16.43 -4.18 -13.25
CA PRO A 217 17.79 -4.38 -12.74
C PRO A 217 17.80 -4.85 -11.27
N GLY A 218 16.71 -4.64 -10.53
CA GLY A 218 16.55 -5.05 -9.13
C GLY A 218 17.62 -4.42 -8.22
N ALA A 219 17.75 -3.10 -8.28
CA ALA A 219 18.74 -2.35 -7.52
C ALA A 219 18.22 -1.93 -6.14
N ALA A 220 16.96 -1.51 -6.03
CA ALA A 220 16.25 -1.57 -4.77
C ALA A 220 15.84 -3.01 -4.49
N ASP A 221 15.46 -3.78 -5.51
CA ASP A 221 14.57 -4.96 -5.40
C ASP A 221 15.28 -6.29 -5.78
N ASP A 222 15.95 -7.02 -4.88
CA ASP A 222 16.33 -6.69 -3.49
C ASP A 222 17.86 -6.64 -3.30
N ALA A 223 18.58 -6.05 -4.27
CA ALA A 223 20.02 -5.80 -4.09
C ALA A 223 20.32 -4.91 -2.87
N ILE A 224 19.33 -4.14 -2.36
CA ILE A 224 19.46 -3.37 -1.12
C ILE A 224 19.44 -4.26 0.13
N GLY A 225 18.55 -5.23 0.24
CA GLY A 225 18.52 -6.20 1.35
C GLY A 225 19.75 -7.09 1.35
N VAL A 226 20.18 -7.57 0.18
CA VAL A 226 21.47 -8.27 0.01
C VAL A 226 22.63 -7.40 0.50
N GLY A 227 22.68 -6.13 0.10
CA GLY A 227 23.70 -5.18 0.55
C GLY A 227 23.65 -4.89 2.06
N VAL A 228 22.46 -4.76 2.64
CA VAL A 228 22.23 -4.60 4.09
C VAL A 228 22.72 -5.83 4.87
N MET A 229 22.48 -7.03 4.35
CA MET A 229 22.92 -8.29 4.95
C MET A 229 24.45 -8.44 4.91
N LEU A 230 25.09 -8.11 3.79
CA LEU A 230 26.56 -8.12 3.67
C LEU A 230 27.20 -7.05 4.58
N ASP A 231 26.65 -5.84 4.64
CA ASP A 231 27.12 -4.77 5.53
C ASP A 231 26.99 -5.14 7.03
N LEU A 232 25.90 -5.82 7.40
CA LEU A 232 25.69 -6.31 8.76
C LEU A 232 26.65 -7.47 9.10
N ALA A 233 26.83 -8.44 8.20
CA ALA A 233 27.77 -9.55 8.40
C ALA A 233 29.21 -9.03 8.56
N ARG A 234 29.63 -8.11 7.68
CA ARG A 234 30.88 -7.33 7.80
C ARG A 234 30.99 -6.68 9.18
N THR A 235 29.96 -5.95 9.60
CA THR A 235 29.98 -5.21 10.87
C THR A 235 30.14 -6.13 12.08
N LEU A 236 29.37 -7.23 12.15
CA LEU A 236 29.49 -8.23 13.23
C LEU A 236 30.88 -8.89 13.26
N ILE A 237 31.40 -9.31 12.09
CA ILE A 237 32.70 -9.98 11.96
C ILE A 237 33.86 -9.04 12.32
N HIS A 238 33.78 -7.77 11.92
CA HIS A 238 34.86 -6.81 12.20
C HIS A 238 34.83 -6.28 13.64
N GLN A 239 33.64 -6.08 14.24
CA GLN A 239 33.51 -5.77 15.66
C GLN A 239 33.96 -6.96 16.55
N ASN A 240 33.80 -8.20 16.06
CA ASN A 240 34.39 -9.41 16.64
C ASN A 240 34.02 -9.66 18.13
N ASN A 241 32.83 -9.24 18.53
CA ASN A 241 32.31 -9.43 19.89
C ASN A 241 31.49 -10.73 20.00
N PRO A 242 31.64 -11.55 21.05
CA PRO A 242 30.85 -12.75 21.24
C PRO A 242 29.40 -12.40 21.66
N PHE A 243 28.44 -13.11 21.09
CA PHE A 243 27.01 -12.93 21.33
C PHE A 243 26.31 -14.29 21.57
N ASP A 244 25.05 -14.28 22.01
CA ASP A 244 24.42 -15.44 22.67
C ASP A 244 23.63 -16.38 21.78
N ASN A 245 22.89 -15.84 20.81
CA ASN A 245 22.07 -16.57 19.85
C ASN A 245 22.77 -16.54 18.47
N SER A 246 22.45 -17.44 17.55
CA SER A 246 23.06 -17.43 16.21
C SER A 246 22.34 -16.44 15.27
N ILE A 247 22.99 -15.98 14.21
CA ILE A 247 22.33 -15.43 13.01
C ILE A 247 22.61 -16.34 11.82
N ILE A 248 21.59 -16.57 11.01
CA ILE A 248 21.68 -17.18 9.69
C ILE A 248 21.24 -16.11 8.69
N PHE A 249 22.16 -15.70 7.82
CA PHE A 249 21.88 -14.94 6.61
C PHE A 249 21.50 -15.92 5.51
N LEU A 250 20.34 -15.74 4.90
CA LEU A 250 19.84 -16.49 3.76
C LEU A 250 19.70 -15.54 2.58
N PHE A 251 20.66 -15.59 1.67
CA PHE A 251 20.55 -14.95 0.37
C PHE A 251 19.92 -15.99 -0.57
N ASN A 252 18.61 -15.92 -0.78
CA ASN A 252 17.89 -16.89 -1.60
C ASN A 252 17.76 -16.42 -3.05
N GLY A 253 17.72 -17.37 -3.99
CA GLY A 253 17.33 -17.10 -5.37
C GLY A 253 15.87 -17.45 -5.61
N ALA A 254 15.32 -16.92 -6.70
CA ALA A 254 14.01 -17.25 -7.23
C ALA A 254 12.83 -16.82 -6.32
N GLU A 255 12.91 -15.61 -5.74
CA GLU A 255 11.72 -14.94 -5.16
C GLU A 255 10.74 -14.60 -6.29
N GLU A 256 11.26 -13.92 -7.33
CA GLU A 256 10.48 -13.28 -8.39
C GLU A 256 9.74 -14.28 -9.29
N THR A 257 10.06 -15.56 -9.15
CA THR A 257 9.36 -16.69 -9.78
C THR A 257 8.29 -17.34 -8.90
N LEU A 258 7.93 -16.74 -7.76
CA LEU A 258 7.13 -17.25 -6.63
C LEU A 258 7.96 -18.01 -5.58
N GLN A 259 8.77 -17.29 -4.80
CA GLN A 259 9.40 -17.69 -3.52
C GLN A 259 10.02 -19.11 -3.46
N ASP A 260 10.67 -19.55 -4.55
CA ASP A 260 11.16 -20.93 -4.66
C ASP A 260 12.31 -21.21 -3.69
N GLY A 261 13.24 -20.25 -3.54
CA GLY A 261 14.43 -20.39 -2.70
C GLY A 261 14.14 -20.42 -1.21
N SER A 262 13.26 -19.53 -0.71
CA SER A 262 12.85 -19.52 0.70
C SER A 262 12.02 -20.77 1.04
N HIS A 263 11.17 -21.25 0.13
CA HIS A 263 10.50 -22.56 0.24
C HIS A 263 11.55 -23.68 0.35
N LEU A 264 12.49 -23.77 -0.60
CA LEU A 264 13.58 -24.76 -0.64
C LEU A 264 14.43 -24.78 0.64
N TYR A 265 14.78 -23.62 1.19
CA TYR A 265 15.44 -23.53 2.50
C TYR A 265 14.55 -24.11 3.61
N SER A 266 13.28 -23.70 3.63
CA SER A 266 12.35 -23.97 4.73
C SER A 266 11.83 -25.40 4.82
N ILE A 267 11.88 -26.16 3.72
CA ILE A 267 11.60 -27.60 3.74
C ILE A 267 12.84 -28.49 3.86
N GLU A 268 14.00 -28.12 3.30
CA GLU A 268 15.15 -29.03 3.21
C GLU A 268 16.35 -28.68 4.09
N HIS A 269 16.74 -27.41 4.24
CA HIS A 269 18.08 -27.08 4.76
C HIS A 269 18.26 -27.44 6.24
N SER A 270 19.42 -28.02 6.61
CA SER A 270 19.64 -28.56 7.96
C SER A 270 19.50 -27.52 9.08
N THR A 271 19.97 -26.28 8.84
CA THR A 271 19.93 -25.17 9.80
C THR A 271 18.52 -24.65 10.08
N ARG A 272 17.52 -24.97 9.25
CA ARG A 272 16.13 -24.49 9.41
C ARG A 272 15.53 -24.85 10.78
N THR A 273 15.98 -25.96 11.36
CA THR A 273 15.58 -26.44 12.70
C THR A 273 16.08 -25.55 13.85
N GLN A 274 17.15 -24.76 13.61
CA GLN A 274 17.74 -23.83 14.56
C GLN A 274 17.01 -22.48 14.58
N VAL A 275 16.30 -22.11 13.50
CA VAL A 275 15.56 -20.85 13.39
C VAL A 275 14.47 -20.79 14.47
N LYS A 276 14.35 -19.63 15.12
CA LYS A 276 13.31 -19.32 16.13
C LYS A 276 12.61 -18.00 15.89
N ALA A 277 13.21 -17.09 15.12
CA ALA A 277 12.54 -15.94 14.52
C ALA A 277 13.12 -15.61 13.15
N VAL A 278 12.37 -14.89 12.33
CA VAL A 278 12.79 -14.38 11.01
C VAL A 278 12.68 -12.86 10.92
N ILE A 279 13.56 -12.25 10.13
CA ILE A 279 13.42 -10.89 9.62
C ILE A 279 13.61 -11.00 8.10
N ASN A 280 12.64 -10.50 7.36
CA ASN A 280 12.68 -10.45 5.91
C ASN A 280 12.93 -9.00 5.43
N LEU A 281 13.72 -8.84 4.38
CA LEU A 281 14.12 -7.56 3.79
C LEU A 281 13.59 -7.51 2.35
N GLU A 282 13.03 -6.37 1.95
CA GLU A 282 12.28 -6.21 0.70
C GLU A 282 12.37 -4.76 0.17
N ALA A 283 12.00 -4.53 -1.08
CA ALA A 283 11.85 -3.17 -1.62
C ALA A 283 10.76 -3.00 -2.70
N ALA A 284 9.53 -2.82 -2.24
CA ALA A 284 8.42 -2.36 -3.09
C ALA A 284 8.56 -0.90 -3.62
N GLY A 285 9.73 -0.25 -3.57
CA GLY A 285 9.95 1.15 -3.98
C GLY A 285 11.35 1.70 -3.65
N SER A 286 11.71 2.82 -4.28
CA SER A 286 13.09 3.34 -4.30
C SER A 286 13.36 4.57 -3.40
N LYS A 287 12.33 5.13 -2.74
CA LYS A 287 12.44 6.38 -1.96
C LYS A 287 11.90 6.19 -0.53
N GLY A 288 12.34 7.01 0.42
CA GLY A 288 11.96 6.90 1.84
C GLY A 288 12.61 5.72 2.59
N GLY A 289 12.29 5.59 3.88
CA GLY A 289 12.88 4.58 4.76
C GLY A 289 12.09 3.26 4.76
N ALA A 290 12.77 2.14 5.05
CA ALA A 290 12.14 0.82 5.17
C ALA A 290 11.05 0.78 6.27
N LEU A 291 9.84 0.41 5.87
CA LEU A 291 8.63 0.32 6.69
C LEU A 291 8.46 -1.10 7.25
N LEU A 292 8.27 -1.22 8.57
CA LEU A 292 7.73 -2.44 9.18
C LEU A 292 6.24 -2.57 8.85
N PHE A 293 5.90 -3.47 7.92
CA PHE A 293 4.53 -3.69 7.45
C PHE A 293 3.87 -4.95 8.02
N GLN A 294 4.61 -6.04 8.26
CA GLN A 294 4.12 -7.23 8.98
C GLN A 294 4.96 -7.54 10.22
N ALA A 295 4.29 -8.00 11.29
CA ALA A 295 4.92 -8.48 12.52
C ALA A 295 4.04 -9.53 13.19
N THR A 296 4.58 -10.73 13.42
CA THR A 296 3.78 -11.91 13.85
C THR A 296 3.94 -12.27 15.33
N SER A 297 4.70 -11.52 16.13
CA SER A 297 4.67 -11.64 17.59
C SER A 297 4.84 -10.31 18.34
N GLY A 298 4.33 -10.29 19.57
CA GLY A 298 4.51 -9.16 20.47
C GLY A 298 5.99 -8.90 20.83
N GLU A 299 6.79 -9.94 20.94
CA GLU A 299 8.21 -9.87 21.30
C GLU A 299 9.07 -9.32 20.14
N MET A 300 8.73 -9.63 18.88
CA MET A 300 9.41 -9.03 17.72
C MET A 300 9.07 -7.54 17.58
N ILE A 301 7.83 -7.12 17.91
CA ILE A 301 7.47 -5.69 18.01
C ILE A 301 8.29 -4.99 19.11
N GLU A 302 8.56 -5.66 20.24
CA GLU A 302 9.42 -5.11 21.31
C GLU A 302 10.92 -5.08 20.93
N ALA A 303 11.36 -5.97 20.04
CA ALA A 303 12.69 -5.93 19.46
C ALA A 303 12.83 -4.81 18.41
N TYR A 304 11.82 -4.60 17.56
CA TYR A 304 11.75 -3.43 16.68
C TYR A 304 11.70 -2.11 17.47
N GLY A 305 11.11 -2.11 18.67
CA GLY A 305 11.16 -0.97 19.61
C GLY A 305 12.56 -0.55 20.12
N LYS A 306 13.65 -1.09 19.55
CA LYS A 306 15.04 -0.71 19.80
C LYS A 306 15.68 0.11 18.67
N VAL A 307 15.02 0.25 17.51
CA VAL A 307 15.64 0.88 16.32
C VAL A 307 15.82 2.41 16.45
N PRO A 308 16.85 3.00 15.81
CA PRO A 308 17.06 4.45 15.81
C PRO A 308 16.03 5.22 14.98
N TYR A 309 15.49 4.64 13.91
CA TYR A 309 14.58 5.30 12.97
C TYR A 309 13.25 4.51 12.85
N PRO A 310 12.37 4.56 13.87
CA PRO A 310 11.20 3.68 13.92
C PRO A 310 10.11 4.08 12.93
N LYS A 311 10.03 3.35 11.82
CA LYS A 311 9.06 3.50 10.74
C LYS A 311 8.26 2.20 10.57
N GLY A 312 7.03 2.19 11.07
CA GLY A 312 6.15 1.02 11.05
C GLY A 312 4.72 1.42 11.36
N THR A 313 3.73 0.67 10.89
CA THR A 313 2.33 0.94 11.23
C THR A 313 1.48 -0.32 11.24
N VAL A 314 0.71 -0.51 12.31
CA VAL A 314 -0.27 -1.61 12.39
C VAL A 314 -1.41 -1.46 11.38
N ILE A 315 -1.57 -0.30 10.72
CA ILE A 315 -2.50 -0.13 9.60
C ILE A 315 -2.09 -1.02 8.42
N ALA A 316 -0.78 -1.11 8.11
CA ALA A 316 -0.29 -1.98 7.04
C ALA A 316 -0.55 -3.45 7.43
N ALA A 317 -0.14 -3.84 8.64
CA ALA A 317 -0.35 -5.19 9.14
C ALA A 317 -1.83 -5.61 9.17
N ASP A 318 -2.75 -4.70 9.55
CA ASP A 318 -4.20 -4.96 9.55
C ASP A 318 -4.78 -5.12 8.12
N VAL A 319 -4.14 -4.57 7.07
CA VAL A 319 -4.59 -4.74 5.67
C VAL A 319 -3.91 -5.93 4.98
N PHE A 320 -2.61 -6.13 5.14
CA PHE A 320 -1.93 -7.34 4.64
C PHE A 320 -2.58 -8.60 5.24
N SER A 321 -2.80 -8.65 6.57
CA SER A 321 -3.50 -9.77 7.21
C SER A 321 -5.01 -9.85 6.92
N SER A 322 -5.54 -9.04 6.00
CA SER A 322 -6.92 -9.12 5.51
C SER A 322 -7.04 -9.75 4.13
N GLY A 323 -5.93 -10.07 3.45
CA GLY A 323 -5.92 -10.65 2.10
C GLY A 323 -6.31 -9.68 0.98
N ILE A 324 -6.36 -8.37 1.26
CA ILE A 324 -6.78 -7.33 0.29
C ILE A 324 -5.61 -6.86 -0.59
N ILE A 325 -4.37 -7.07 -0.15
CA ILE A 325 -3.16 -6.76 -0.93
C ILE A 325 -2.74 -8.01 -1.70
N MET A 326 -2.47 -7.83 -3.00
CA MET A 326 -2.22 -8.90 -3.96
C MET A 326 -0.70 -9.15 -4.10
N SER A 327 -0.04 -9.35 -2.97
CA SER A 327 1.41 -9.52 -2.85
C SER A 327 1.71 -10.37 -1.62
N ASP A 328 2.59 -11.35 -1.78
CA ASP A 328 3.27 -12.09 -0.70
C ASP A 328 4.78 -11.90 -0.89
N THR A 329 5.59 -12.39 0.05
CA THR A 329 7.05 -12.28 0.07
C THR A 329 7.66 -13.60 0.56
N ASP A 330 8.99 -13.72 0.60
CA ASP A 330 9.65 -14.87 1.24
C ASP A 330 9.23 -15.07 2.71
N PHE A 331 8.77 -14.00 3.39
CA PHE A 331 8.17 -14.07 4.73
C PHE A 331 7.00 -15.05 4.80
N GLY A 332 6.14 -15.10 3.77
CA GLY A 332 5.02 -16.04 3.67
C GLY A 332 5.47 -17.50 3.73
N GLN A 333 6.59 -17.83 3.07
CA GLN A 333 7.15 -19.18 3.15
C GLN A 333 7.79 -19.47 4.51
N PHE A 334 8.48 -18.49 5.11
CA PHE A 334 9.05 -18.66 6.45
C PHE A 334 7.97 -18.86 7.52
N GLU A 335 6.86 -18.12 7.50
CA GLU A 335 5.73 -18.33 8.42
C GLU A 335 5.09 -19.72 8.20
N LYS A 336 4.81 -20.07 6.94
CA LYS A 336 4.13 -21.32 6.53
C LYS A 336 4.94 -22.59 6.81
N TYR A 337 6.25 -22.58 6.59
CA TYR A 337 7.10 -23.80 6.63
C TYR A 337 8.03 -23.90 7.84
N LEU A 338 8.47 -22.78 8.43
CA LEU A 338 9.24 -22.79 9.67
C LEU A 338 8.34 -22.67 10.91
N GLY A 339 7.18 -22.03 10.79
CA GLY A 339 6.25 -21.81 11.91
C GLY A 339 6.83 -20.88 12.99
N VAL A 340 7.66 -19.92 12.60
CA VAL A 340 8.36 -18.99 13.50
C VAL A 340 7.77 -17.58 13.42
N SER A 341 7.95 -16.80 14.49
CA SER A 341 7.57 -15.39 14.50
C SER A 341 8.60 -14.50 13.79
N GLY A 342 8.19 -13.33 13.32
CA GLY A 342 9.11 -12.45 12.61
C GLY A 342 8.64 -11.02 12.39
N LEU A 343 9.43 -10.30 11.58
CA LEU A 343 9.19 -8.97 11.03
C LEU A 343 9.37 -9.02 9.51
N ASP A 344 8.52 -8.32 8.77
CA ASP A 344 8.70 -8.08 7.33
C ASP A 344 8.82 -6.58 7.06
N MET A 345 9.83 -6.20 6.27
CA MET A 345 10.29 -4.82 6.16
C MET A 345 10.65 -4.45 4.72
N ALA A 346 9.84 -3.56 4.11
CA ALA A 346 10.02 -3.10 2.74
C ALA A 346 10.32 -1.60 2.67
N ILE A 347 11.19 -1.17 1.75
CA ILE A 347 11.13 0.21 1.25
C ILE A 347 9.89 0.34 0.37
N VAL A 348 9.01 1.31 0.64
CA VAL A 348 7.70 1.43 -0.03
C VAL A 348 7.42 2.82 -0.61
N GLY A 349 8.32 3.79 -0.42
CA GLY A 349 8.11 5.13 -0.97
C GLY A 349 8.38 5.12 -2.48
N HIS A 350 7.48 5.72 -3.25
CA HIS A 350 7.61 5.88 -4.70
C HIS A 350 7.74 4.53 -5.46
N SER A 351 6.79 3.61 -5.22
CA SER A 351 6.68 2.30 -5.90
C SER A 351 6.41 2.35 -7.41
N TYR A 352 6.55 3.49 -8.08
CA TYR A 352 6.29 3.64 -9.51
C TYR A 352 7.33 2.91 -10.37
N PHE A 353 8.57 2.80 -9.89
CA PHE A 353 9.69 2.12 -10.55
C PHE A 353 9.88 0.63 -10.15
N TYR A 354 9.10 0.14 -9.17
CA TYR A 354 9.16 -1.26 -8.70
C TYR A 354 8.76 -2.25 -9.81
N HIS A 355 9.53 -3.31 -10.07
CA HIS A 355 9.39 -4.15 -11.29
C HIS A 355 9.44 -3.33 -12.61
N THR A 356 10.33 -2.33 -12.74
CA THR A 356 10.55 -1.62 -14.00
C THR A 356 12.04 -1.35 -14.27
N HIS A 357 12.35 -0.98 -15.51
CA HIS A 357 13.72 -0.66 -15.94
C HIS A 357 14.33 0.58 -15.26
N HIS A 358 13.51 1.31 -14.48
CA HIS A 358 13.94 2.45 -13.68
C HIS A 358 14.43 2.07 -12.27
N ASP A 359 14.29 0.83 -11.82
CA ASP A 359 14.87 0.39 -10.55
C ASP A 359 16.40 0.21 -10.64
N THR A 360 17.09 1.34 -10.53
CA THR A 360 18.55 1.47 -10.57
C THR A 360 19.04 2.13 -9.28
N LEU A 361 20.32 1.95 -8.96
CA LEU A 361 20.99 2.63 -7.85
C LEU A 361 20.85 4.16 -7.93
N SER A 362 20.68 4.71 -9.13
CA SER A 362 20.43 6.15 -9.35
C SER A 362 19.07 6.62 -8.82
N SER A 363 18.06 5.74 -8.80
CA SER A 363 16.72 6.00 -8.27
C SER A 363 16.64 5.92 -6.74
N ILE A 364 17.55 5.16 -6.11
CA ILE A 364 17.56 4.93 -4.66
C ILE A 364 17.93 6.20 -3.91
N GLN A 365 16.97 6.75 -3.15
CA GLN A 365 17.13 7.99 -2.41
C GLN A 365 18.28 7.90 -1.38
N PRO A 366 19.21 8.87 -1.35
CA PRO A 366 20.27 8.91 -0.33
C PRO A 366 19.70 8.95 1.09
N GLY A 367 20.19 8.06 1.95
CA GLY A 367 19.73 7.85 3.32
C GLY A 367 18.73 6.69 3.49
N SER A 368 18.17 6.15 2.39
CA SER A 368 17.22 5.02 2.44
C SER A 368 17.91 3.72 2.85
N ALA A 369 19.05 3.41 2.24
CA ALA A 369 19.89 2.28 2.65
C ALA A 369 20.42 2.47 4.07
N GLN A 370 20.86 3.69 4.44
CA GLN A 370 21.33 4.00 5.80
C GLN A 370 20.22 3.76 6.83
N HIS A 371 18.99 4.20 6.56
CA HIS A 371 17.83 3.92 7.41
C HIS A 371 17.62 2.42 7.59
N PHE A 372 17.74 1.64 6.51
CA PHE A 372 17.53 0.19 6.52
C PHE A 372 18.62 -0.52 7.35
N THR A 373 19.90 -0.39 6.99
CA THR A 373 21.02 -1.06 7.71
C THR A 373 21.10 -0.64 9.18
N SER A 374 20.87 0.64 9.51
CA SER A 374 20.88 1.12 10.90
C SER A 374 19.77 0.51 11.76
N ASN A 375 18.58 0.28 11.16
CA ASN A 375 17.47 -0.35 11.86
C ASN A 375 17.68 -1.86 12.02
N ILE A 376 18.06 -2.57 10.95
CA ILE A 376 18.28 -4.03 11.02
C ILE A 376 19.42 -4.36 11.98
N HIS A 377 20.54 -3.62 11.94
CA HIS A 377 21.63 -3.76 12.90
C HIS A 377 21.15 -3.60 14.36
N ALA A 378 20.25 -2.65 14.64
CA ALA A 378 19.72 -2.43 15.99
C ALA A 378 18.80 -3.56 16.47
N VAL A 379 17.93 -4.09 15.60
CA VAL A 379 17.08 -5.25 15.94
C VAL A 379 17.96 -6.49 16.15
N VAL A 380 18.84 -6.80 15.20
CA VAL A 380 19.74 -7.96 15.26
C VAL A 380 20.65 -7.90 16.48
N SER A 381 21.25 -6.74 16.80
CA SER A 381 22.07 -6.57 18.01
C SER A 381 21.31 -6.91 19.30
N HIS A 382 20.02 -6.58 19.38
CA HIS A 382 19.19 -6.95 20.54
C HIS A 382 18.85 -8.46 20.53
N LEU A 383 18.47 -9.02 19.38
CA LEU A 383 18.10 -10.44 19.25
C LEU A 383 19.29 -11.40 19.46
N LEU A 384 20.51 -10.97 19.17
CA LEU A 384 21.74 -11.72 19.46
C LEU A 384 22.19 -11.60 20.93
N SER A 385 21.66 -10.66 21.70
CA SER A 385 22.09 -10.39 23.08
C SER A 385 21.50 -11.35 24.13
N SER A 386 22.12 -11.39 25.31
CA SER A 386 21.60 -12.07 26.52
C SER A 386 20.23 -11.59 26.99
N SER A 387 19.75 -10.45 26.48
CA SER A 387 18.43 -9.86 26.81
C SER A 387 17.33 -10.23 25.81
N SER A 388 17.65 -11.09 24.85
CA SER A 388 16.79 -11.44 23.72
C SER A 388 15.59 -12.31 24.11
N PRO A 389 14.42 -12.12 23.48
CA PRO A 389 13.28 -13.04 23.63
C PRO A 389 13.58 -14.46 23.15
N LEU A 390 14.55 -14.65 22.23
CA LEU A 390 14.94 -15.96 21.69
C LEU A 390 15.50 -16.92 22.74
N SER A 391 16.06 -16.38 23.83
CA SER A 391 16.57 -17.17 24.95
C SER A 391 15.46 -17.58 25.95
N SER A 392 14.20 -17.24 25.68
CA SER A 392 13.02 -17.64 26.45
C SER A 392 12.54 -19.04 26.08
N THR A 393 12.12 -19.83 27.08
CA THR A 393 11.41 -21.11 26.84
C THR A 393 9.89 -20.96 26.84
N LEU A 394 9.38 -19.73 26.82
CA LEU A 394 7.94 -19.46 26.69
C LEU A 394 7.55 -19.44 25.20
N PRO A 395 6.34 -19.90 24.83
CA PRO A 395 5.83 -19.70 23.48
C PRO A 395 5.76 -18.20 23.15
N TRP A 396 6.13 -17.85 21.91
CA TRP A 396 5.94 -16.50 21.37
C TRP A 396 4.47 -16.05 21.51
N SER A 397 4.30 -14.78 21.89
CA SER A 397 2.97 -14.17 21.99
C SER A 397 2.41 -13.84 20.60
N PRO A 398 1.09 -13.96 20.35
CA PRO A 398 0.48 -13.42 19.13
C PRO A 398 0.67 -11.89 19.07
N PRO A 399 0.51 -11.25 17.89
CA PRO A 399 0.71 -9.82 17.73
C PRO A 399 -0.48 -8.98 18.25
N ASP A 400 -0.97 -9.26 19.47
CA ASP A 400 -2.02 -8.56 20.24
C ASP A 400 -1.49 -7.22 20.81
N LYS A 401 -0.68 -6.50 20.04
CA LYS A 401 -0.15 -5.16 20.36
C LYS A 401 -0.54 -4.17 19.25
N VAL A 402 -0.95 -2.96 19.64
CA VAL A 402 -0.94 -1.81 18.74
C VAL A 402 0.51 -1.36 18.59
N TYR A 403 0.94 -0.99 17.38
CA TYR A 403 2.23 -0.31 17.17
C TYR A 403 2.16 0.71 16.02
N PHE A 404 2.93 1.80 16.14
CA PHE A 404 3.20 2.73 15.05
C PHE A 404 4.43 3.61 15.35
N GLY A 405 5.12 4.03 14.29
CA GLY A 405 6.11 5.11 14.33
C GLY A 405 5.46 6.49 14.23
N LEU A 406 6.21 7.52 14.61
CA LEU A 406 5.93 8.92 14.31
C LEU A 406 7.22 9.58 13.82
N PHE A 407 7.24 9.96 12.54
CA PHE A 407 8.29 10.77 11.89
C PHE A 407 9.70 10.17 12.00
N ASP A 408 9.79 8.84 12.13
CA ASP A 408 11.01 8.07 12.30
C ASP A 408 11.83 8.56 13.52
N LYS A 409 11.16 9.04 14.59
CA LYS A 409 11.78 9.50 15.86
C LYS A 409 11.16 8.91 17.13
N VAL A 410 9.90 8.44 17.08
CA VAL A 410 9.22 7.87 18.26
C VAL A 410 8.46 6.62 17.84
N PHE A 411 8.77 5.48 18.46
CA PHE A 411 7.94 4.28 18.37
C PHE A 411 6.95 4.24 19.54
N LEU A 412 5.67 3.95 19.25
CA LEU A 412 4.63 3.80 20.25
C LEU A 412 3.98 2.42 20.08
N TYR A 413 4.00 1.61 21.14
CA TYR A 413 3.34 0.31 21.17
C TYR A 413 2.72 -0.01 22.53
N TRP A 414 1.66 -0.84 22.55
CA TRP A 414 1.03 -1.34 23.78
C TRP A 414 0.12 -2.55 23.53
N ASP A 415 -0.06 -3.40 24.54
CA ASP A 415 -0.95 -4.56 24.45
C ASP A 415 -2.42 -4.15 24.26
N MET A 416 -3.17 -4.85 23.42
CA MET A 416 -4.63 -4.68 23.27
C MET A 416 -5.36 -4.94 24.59
N LYS A 417 -4.88 -5.90 25.40
CA LYS A 417 -5.37 -6.14 26.77
C LYS A 417 -5.13 -4.96 27.73
N ALA A 418 -4.11 -4.12 27.48
CA ALA A 418 -3.94 -2.86 28.18
C ALA A 418 -4.87 -1.78 27.62
N ALA A 419 -5.04 -1.75 26.29
CA ALA A 419 -5.96 -0.84 25.59
C ALA A 419 -7.41 -0.97 26.09
N ASP A 420 -7.90 -2.19 26.36
CA ASP A 420 -9.25 -2.44 26.94
C ASP A 420 -9.55 -1.52 28.14
N ARG A 421 -8.58 -1.35 29.05
CA ARG A 421 -8.72 -0.50 30.25
C ARG A 421 -8.66 0.99 29.90
N TRP A 422 -7.70 1.39 29.07
CA TRP A 422 -7.49 2.79 28.69
C TRP A 422 -8.64 3.34 27.83
N TYR A 423 -9.10 2.57 26.84
CA TYR A 423 -10.23 2.93 25.97
C TYR A 423 -11.54 2.98 26.77
N THR A 424 -11.78 2.04 27.70
CA THR A 424 -12.94 2.09 28.60
C THR A 424 -12.89 3.34 29.49
N ALA A 425 -11.74 3.69 30.07
CA ALA A 425 -11.59 4.90 30.87
C ALA A 425 -11.79 6.19 30.04
N LEU A 426 -11.20 6.25 28.84
CA LEU A 426 -11.34 7.36 27.90
C LEU A 426 -12.79 7.56 27.45
N ALA A 427 -13.49 6.47 27.11
CA ALA A 427 -14.91 6.50 26.78
C ALA A 427 -15.78 6.91 27.98
N ALA A 428 -15.48 6.46 29.19
CA ALA A 428 -16.23 6.83 30.40
C ALA A 428 -16.09 8.32 30.73
N VAL A 429 -14.88 8.89 30.69
CA VAL A 429 -14.65 10.33 30.91
C VAL A 429 -15.28 11.16 29.78
N SER A 430 -15.16 10.72 28.53
CA SER A 430 -15.82 11.34 27.38
C SER A 430 -17.34 11.32 27.52
N GLY A 431 -17.93 10.20 27.93
CA GLY A 431 -19.35 10.05 28.23
C GLY A 431 -19.82 11.00 29.33
N VAL A 432 -19.08 11.11 30.44
CA VAL A 432 -19.37 12.08 31.52
C VAL A 432 -19.33 13.52 31.00
N MET A 433 -18.32 13.88 30.20
CA MET A 433 -18.21 15.22 29.62
C MET A 433 -19.32 15.52 28.61
N ALA A 434 -19.69 14.55 27.77
CA ALA A 434 -20.81 14.65 26.84
C ALA A 434 -22.16 14.79 27.57
N VAL A 435 -22.44 13.96 28.59
CA VAL A 435 -23.65 14.08 29.42
C VAL A 435 -23.71 15.44 30.12
N ARG A 436 -22.59 15.93 30.68
CA ARG A 436 -22.52 17.29 31.26
C ARG A 436 -22.75 18.39 30.22
N ARG A 437 -22.42 18.16 28.95
CA ARG A 437 -22.62 19.11 27.85
C ARG A 437 -24.02 19.09 27.25
N LEU A 438 -24.68 17.93 27.24
CA LEU A 438 -26.03 17.71 26.70
C LEU A 438 -27.14 17.90 27.76
N LYS A 439 -26.80 17.92 29.06
CA LYS A 439 -27.78 18.14 30.14
C LYS A 439 -28.42 19.52 30.04
N GLY A 440 -29.73 19.55 29.83
CA GLY A 440 -30.51 20.78 29.63
C GLY A 440 -30.65 21.20 28.16
N GLU A 441 -30.07 20.44 27.22
CA GLU A 441 -30.35 20.60 25.80
C GLU A 441 -31.65 19.92 25.39
N GLY A 442 -32.37 20.52 24.43
CA GLY A 442 -33.66 20.01 23.98
C GLY A 442 -33.48 18.73 23.16
N TRP A 443 -34.25 17.68 23.47
CA TRP A 443 -34.17 16.37 22.80
C TRP A 443 -34.13 16.47 21.27
N LYS A 444 -34.95 17.35 20.69
CA LYS A 444 -34.99 17.65 19.24
C LYS A 444 -33.66 18.13 18.67
N VAL A 445 -32.87 18.90 19.41
CA VAL A 445 -31.53 19.35 18.98
C VAL A 445 -30.55 18.17 19.03
N ILE A 446 -30.62 17.36 20.08
CA ILE A 446 -29.76 16.18 20.26
C ILE A 446 -30.03 15.15 19.16
N THR A 447 -31.28 14.76 18.92
CA THR A 447 -31.62 13.79 17.86
C THR A 447 -31.30 14.31 16.47
N THR A 448 -31.55 15.60 16.19
CA THR A 448 -31.14 16.21 14.92
C THR A 448 -29.63 16.17 14.73
N ALA A 449 -28.84 16.45 15.78
CA ALA A 449 -27.39 16.40 15.70
C ALA A 449 -26.83 14.97 15.56
N SER A 450 -27.40 13.98 16.27
CA SER A 450 -27.02 12.57 16.13
C SER A 450 -27.31 12.04 14.73
N LEU A 451 -28.53 12.23 14.23
CA LEU A 451 -28.91 11.83 12.86
C LEU A 451 -28.05 12.55 11.82
N ALA A 452 -27.86 13.87 11.95
CA ALA A 452 -27.03 14.63 11.04
C ALA A 452 -25.54 14.21 11.07
N THR A 453 -25.03 13.69 12.19
CA THR A 453 -23.65 13.17 12.28
C THR A 453 -23.53 11.81 11.61
N ILE A 454 -24.47 10.88 11.86
CA ILE A 454 -24.48 9.55 11.23
C ILE A 454 -24.67 9.68 9.71
N SER A 455 -25.70 10.41 9.26
CA SER A 455 -25.94 10.69 7.84
C SER A 455 -24.83 11.54 7.23
N GLY A 456 -24.22 12.45 8.00
CA GLY A 456 -23.10 13.28 7.56
C GLY A 456 -21.82 12.48 7.33
N LEU A 457 -21.56 11.44 8.13
CA LEU A 457 -20.47 10.49 7.90
C LEU A 457 -20.76 9.59 6.70
N ALA A 458 -21.96 9.00 6.61
CA ALA A 458 -22.36 8.21 5.46
C ALA A 458 -22.26 8.98 4.13
N GLY A 459 -22.77 10.22 4.10
CA GLY A 459 -22.58 11.13 2.96
C GLY A 459 -21.12 11.50 2.70
N GLY A 460 -20.29 11.54 3.75
CA GLY A 460 -18.84 11.73 3.67
C GLY A 460 -18.10 10.61 2.94
N PHE A 461 -18.64 9.38 2.92
CA PHE A 461 -18.12 8.28 2.11
C PHE A 461 -18.78 8.18 0.72
N ILE A 462 -20.09 8.42 0.65
CA ILE A 462 -20.87 8.35 -0.60
C ILE A 462 -20.44 9.47 -1.58
N GLY A 463 -20.10 10.67 -1.09
CA GLY A 463 -19.66 11.79 -1.92
C GLY A 463 -18.39 11.48 -2.73
N PRO A 464 -17.27 11.13 -2.07
CA PRO A 464 -16.04 10.68 -2.71
C PRO A 464 -16.26 9.53 -3.70
N ASN A 465 -17.02 8.49 -3.32
CA ASN A 465 -17.29 7.35 -4.20
C ASN A 465 -18.16 7.72 -5.41
N LEU A 466 -19.09 8.68 -5.28
CA LEU A 466 -19.83 9.21 -6.42
C LEU A 466 -18.94 10.05 -7.35
N LEU A 467 -17.95 10.78 -6.80
CA LEU A 467 -16.95 11.47 -7.60
C LEU A 467 -16.04 10.47 -8.33
N ALA A 468 -15.54 9.43 -7.65
CA ALA A 468 -14.78 8.34 -8.27
C ALA A 468 -15.52 7.73 -9.46
N PHE A 469 -16.76 7.27 -9.25
CA PHE A 469 -17.62 6.77 -10.33
C PHE A 469 -17.80 7.79 -11.48
N THR A 470 -17.96 9.07 -11.15
CA THR A 470 -18.10 10.14 -12.17
C THR A 470 -16.80 10.33 -12.97
N LEU A 471 -15.64 10.26 -12.33
CA LEU A 471 -14.33 10.36 -12.96
C LEU A 471 -14.06 9.18 -13.90
N THR A 472 -14.28 7.95 -13.43
CA THR A 472 -14.18 6.73 -14.26
C THR A 472 -15.12 6.79 -15.46
N LYS A 473 -16.40 7.17 -15.27
CA LYS A 473 -17.39 7.29 -16.37
C LYS A 473 -17.17 8.49 -17.30
N LEU A 474 -16.25 9.40 -16.99
CA LEU A 474 -15.81 10.48 -17.88
C LEU A 474 -14.47 10.19 -18.58
N GLY A 475 -13.89 8.99 -18.40
CA GLY A 475 -12.56 8.67 -18.92
C GLY A 475 -11.43 9.44 -18.24
N LYS A 476 -11.61 9.78 -16.96
CA LYS A 476 -10.62 10.50 -16.13
C LYS A 476 -10.38 9.84 -14.74
N PRO A 477 -10.22 8.50 -14.61
CA PRO A 477 -9.73 7.94 -13.35
C PRO A 477 -8.25 8.34 -13.12
N LEU A 478 -7.71 8.01 -11.96
CA LEU A 478 -6.33 8.20 -11.52
C LEU A 478 -5.84 9.67 -11.53
N LEU A 479 -6.73 10.66 -11.33
CA LEU A 479 -6.38 12.10 -11.25
C LEU A 479 -5.42 12.50 -10.11
N TRP A 480 -4.97 11.52 -9.33
CA TRP A 480 -4.06 11.62 -8.20
C TRP A 480 -2.73 10.86 -8.43
N PHE A 481 -2.53 10.23 -9.60
CA PHE A 481 -1.42 9.29 -9.79
C PHE A 481 -0.03 9.91 -9.66
N THR A 482 0.21 11.13 -10.17
CA THR A 482 1.55 11.74 -10.10
C THR A 482 2.01 12.16 -8.71
N HIS A 483 1.10 12.32 -7.74
CA HIS A 483 1.44 12.70 -6.36
C HIS A 483 0.38 12.14 -5.41
N GLU A 484 0.80 11.33 -4.45
CA GLU A 484 -0.02 10.61 -3.47
C GLU A 484 -0.99 11.56 -2.74
N HIS A 485 -0.52 12.76 -2.41
CA HIS A 485 -1.29 13.80 -1.71
C HIS A 485 -2.34 14.52 -2.58
N LEU A 486 -2.37 14.33 -3.91
CA LEU A 486 -3.46 14.82 -4.76
C LEU A 486 -4.78 14.11 -4.44
N ALA A 487 -4.74 12.83 -4.05
CA ALA A 487 -5.91 12.11 -3.58
C ALA A 487 -6.60 12.88 -2.44
N ALA A 488 -5.80 13.37 -1.47
CA ALA A 488 -6.27 14.20 -0.35
C ALA A 488 -6.95 15.49 -0.83
N LEU A 489 -6.41 16.16 -1.85
CA LEU A 489 -6.99 17.38 -2.44
C LEU A 489 -8.26 17.12 -3.27
N ILE A 490 -8.42 15.93 -3.84
CA ILE A 490 -9.62 15.51 -4.58
C ILE A 490 -10.74 15.08 -3.61
N TYR A 491 -10.43 14.17 -2.69
CA TYR A 491 -11.47 13.44 -1.96
C TYR A 491 -11.82 14.02 -0.59
N ILE A 492 -10.89 14.66 0.14
CA ILE A 492 -11.24 15.28 1.44
C ILE A 492 -12.23 16.45 1.26
N PRO A 493 -12.06 17.38 0.31
CA PRO A 493 -13.07 18.43 0.04
C PRO A 493 -14.41 17.85 -0.40
N THR A 494 -14.41 16.71 -1.09
CA THR A 494 -15.63 16.01 -1.55
C THR A 494 -16.37 15.32 -0.39
N ALA A 495 -15.64 14.70 0.55
CA ALA A 495 -16.20 14.16 1.78
C ALA A 495 -16.87 15.26 2.62
N PHE A 496 -16.17 16.38 2.82
CA PHE A 496 -16.73 17.53 3.54
C PHE A 496 -17.85 18.25 2.77
N LEU A 497 -17.84 18.26 1.43
CA LEU A 497 -18.95 18.79 0.63
C LEU A 497 -20.26 18.07 0.95
N SER A 498 -20.27 16.75 0.86
CA SER A 498 -21.48 15.95 1.11
C SER A 498 -21.86 15.97 2.59
N SER A 499 -20.89 15.79 3.49
CA SER A 499 -21.11 15.83 4.94
C SER A 499 -21.72 17.16 5.41
N LEU A 500 -21.10 18.29 5.06
CA LEU A 500 -21.56 19.62 5.47
C LEU A 500 -22.85 20.04 4.74
N SER A 501 -23.12 19.53 3.54
CA SER A 501 -24.42 19.71 2.87
C SER A 501 -25.55 19.02 3.63
N ILE A 502 -25.32 17.81 4.15
CA ILE A 502 -26.28 17.07 4.99
C ILE A 502 -26.49 17.80 6.32
N HIS A 503 -25.42 18.23 7.00
CA HIS A 503 -25.54 19.06 8.20
C HIS A 503 -26.33 20.35 7.94
N LEU A 504 -26.09 21.04 6.82
CA LEU A 504 -26.83 22.24 6.42
C LEU A 504 -28.31 21.97 6.16
N PHE A 505 -28.65 20.82 5.56
CA PHE A 505 -30.03 20.36 5.39
C PHE A 505 -30.71 20.15 6.75
N PHE A 506 -30.11 19.40 7.67
CA PHE A 506 -30.66 19.17 9.00
C PHE A 506 -30.87 20.45 9.83
N THR A 507 -30.08 21.52 9.59
CA THR A 507 -30.39 22.83 10.23
C THR A 507 -31.78 23.38 9.88
N HIS A 508 -32.43 22.92 8.80
CA HIS A 508 -33.75 23.40 8.40
C HIS A 508 -34.80 23.15 9.48
N PHE A 509 -34.82 21.97 10.09
CA PHE A 509 -35.82 21.54 11.08
C PHE A 509 -35.70 22.24 12.44
N LEU A 510 -34.64 23.02 12.65
CA LEU A 510 -34.34 23.73 13.90
C LEU A 510 -34.60 25.23 13.78
N SER A 511 -35.20 25.82 14.80
CA SER A 511 -35.38 27.27 14.94
C SER A 511 -34.03 28.01 15.05
N PRO A 512 -33.99 29.35 14.84
CA PRO A 512 -32.76 30.13 15.01
C PRO A 512 -32.10 29.98 16.39
N VAL A 513 -32.88 29.76 17.46
CA VAL A 513 -32.38 29.58 18.84
C VAL A 513 -31.88 28.15 19.08
N GLU A 514 -32.55 27.14 18.52
CA GLU A 514 -32.04 25.75 18.55
C GLU A 514 -30.70 25.62 17.79
N ARG A 515 -30.49 26.40 16.72
CA ARG A 515 -29.26 26.38 15.93
C ARG A 515 -28.02 26.87 16.68
N THR A 516 -28.12 27.81 17.63
CA THR A 516 -26.93 28.30 18.36
C THR A 516 -26.31 27.24 19.28
N LYS A 517 -27.06 26.20 19.61
CA LYS A 517 -26.64 25.05 20.43
C LYS A 517 -25.89 23.97 19.62
N LEU A 518 -26.00 23.97 18.29
CA LEU A 518 -25.47 22.90 17.44
C LEU A 518 -23.95 22.71 17.51
N GLU A 519 -23.16 23.78 17.68
CA GLU A 519 -21.70 23.69 17.90
C GLU A 519 -21.40 22.77 19.10
N ALA A 520 -22.04 23.05 20.24
CA ALA A 520 -21.85 22.35 21.50
C ALA A 520 -22.33 20.89 21.44
N VAL A 521 -23.48 20.67 20.80
CA VAL A 521 -24.10 19.35 20.69
C VAL A 521 -23.33 18.47 19.71
N HIS A 522 -22.94 18.96 18.52
CA HIS A 522 -22.16 18.16 17.57
C HIS A 522 -20.79 17.76 18.11
N TYR A 523 -20.10 18.65 18.84
CA TYR A 523 -18.82 18.32 19.47
C TYR A 523 -18.95 17.16 20.46
N ALA A 524 -20.01 17.18 21.30
CA ALA A 524 -20.31 16.09 22.23
C ALA A 524 -20.72 14.79 21.52
N VAL A 525 -21.56 14.89 20.47
CA VAL A 525 -22.00 13.75 19.67
C VAL A 525 -20.84 13.08 18.93
N GLN A 526 -19.93 13.85 18.32
CA GLN A 526 -18.74 13.30 17.66
C GLN A 526 -17.80 12.60 18.65
N MET A 527 -17.54 13.19 19.81
CA MET A 527 -16.69 12.59 20.84
C MET A 527 -17.30 11.28 21.40
N VAL A 528 -18.64 11.19 21.49
CA VAL A 528 -19.34 9.94 21.83
C VAL A 528 -19.28 8.93 20.67
N TRP A 529 -19.41 9.38 19.43
CA TRP A 529 -19.32 8.50 18.26
C TRP A 529 -17.91 7.92 18.07
N SER A 530 -16.85 8.72 18.24
CA SER A 530 -15.47 8.22 18.23
C SER A 530 -15.19 7.30 19.42
N SER A 531 -15.75 7.60 20.60
CA SER A 531 -15.69 6.69 21.76
C SER A 531 -16.35 5.34 21.46
N TRP A 532 -17.51 5.35 20.79
CA TRP A 532 -18.22 4.13 20.40
C TRP A 532 -17.44 3.34 19.33
N MET A 533 -16.91 4.01 18.30
CA MET A 533 -16.12 3.37 17.24
C MET A 533 -14.84 2.73 17.79
N MET A 534 -14.13 3.43 18.68
CA MET A 534 -12.98 2.89 19.42
C MET A 534 -13.33 1.61 20.18
N LEU A 535 -14.42 1.62 20.95
CA LEU A 535 -14.85 0.44 21.71
C LEU A 535 -15.37 -0.69 20.81
N ALA A 536 -16.01 -0.38 19.68
CA ALA A 536 -16.50 -1.36 18.72
C ALA A 536 -15.34 -2.10 18.03
N LEU A 537 -14.36 -1.36 17.49
CA LEU A 537 -13.16 -1.94 16.87
C LEU A 537 -12.31 -2.73 17.88
N GLN A 538 -12.16 -2.21 19.11
CA GLN A 538 -11.46 -2.92 20.18
C GLN A 538 -12.17 -4.23 20.57
N ALA A 539 -13.50 -4.25 20.59
CA ALA A 539 -14.29 -5.45 20.91
C ALA A 539 -14.13 -6.56 19.86
N VAL A 540 -13.85 -6.20 18.59
CA VAL A 540 -13.50 -7.15 17.51
C VAL A 540 -11.98 -7.26 17.27
N ARG A 541 -11.15 -6.80 18.21
CA ARG A 541 -9.67 -6.90 18.21
C ARG A 541 -8.95 -6.23 17.03
N VAL A 542 -9.59 -5.33 16.29
CA VAL A 542 -8.92 -4.52 15.24
C VAL A 542 -7.93 -3.56 15.89
N ARG A 543 -6.63 -3.74 15.63
CA ARG A 543 -5.53 -2.99 16.28
C ARG A 543 -5.56 -1.51 15.90
N SER A 544 -6.00 -1.20 14.68
CA SER A 544 -6.32 0.16 14.20
C SER A 544 -7.38 0.94 15.01
N ALA A 545 -8.00 0.34 16.05
CA ALA A 545 -8.84 1.03 17.04
C ALA A 545 -8.15 2.23 17.74
N TYR A 546 -6.82 2.32 17.71
CA TYR A 546 -6.08 3.46 18.24
C TYR A 546 -6.38 4.79 17.50
N LEU A 547 -6.80 4.73 16.22
CA LEU A 547 -7.15 5.92 15.45
C LEU A 547 -8.37 6.67 16.04
N PRO A 548 -9.57 6.06 16.20
CA PRO A 548 -10.68 6.70 16.91
C PRO A 548 -10.40 6.94 18.40
N ALA A 549 -9.46 6.22 19.03
CA ALA A 549 -8.98 6.57 20.37
C ALA A 549 -8.27 7.94 20.37
N GLY A 550 -7.38 8.20 19.40
CA GLY A 550 -6.72 9.49 19.20
C GLY A 550 -7.71 10.63 18.97
N ILE A 551 -8.72 10.43 18.11
CA ILE A 551 -9.83 11.38 17.91
C ILE A 551 -10.51 11.70 19.24
N THR A 552 -10.87 10.67 20.00
CA THR A 552 -11.56 10.79 21.28
C THR A 552 -10.71 11.54 22.31
N LEU A 553 -9.42 11.24 22.39
CA LEU A 553 -8.47 11.89 23.29
C LEU A 553 -8.34 13.39 23.02
N PHE A 554 -8.12 13.80 21.76
CA PHE A 554 -7.96 15.22 21.43
C PHE A 554 -9.28 16.00 21.56
N LEU A 555 -10.43 15.41 21.20
CA LEU A 555 -11.74 16.02 21.48
C LEU A 555 -12.00 16.14 22.99
N LEU A 556 -11.63 15.14 23.79
CA LEU A 556 -11.76 15.22 25.25
C LEU A 556 -10.87 16.32 25.85
N ILE A 557 -9.63 16.48 25.39
CA ILE A 557 -8.75 17.59 25.79
C ILE A 557 -9.43 18.94 25.52
N GLY A 558 -10.05 19.11 24.35
CA GLY A 558 -10.78 20.34 24.01
C GLY A 558 -12.06 20.57 24.81
N ALA A 559 -12.77 19.50 25.20
CA ALA A 559 -13.94 19.56 26.08
C ALA A 559 -13.56 19.91 27.52
N LEU A 560 -12.48 19.32 28.05
CA LEU A 560 -11.92 19.64 29.36
C LEU A 560 -11.41 21.08 29.42
N GLY A 561 -10.75 21.55 28.35
CA GLY A 561 -10.30 22.94 28.22
C GLY A 561 -11.44 23.97 28.17
N ASP A 562 -12.54 23.69 27.46
CA ASP A 562 -13.75 24.52 27.50
C ASP A 562 -14.35 24.55 28.93
N GLY A 563 -14.45 23.39 29.58
CA GLY A 563 -14.93 23.24 30.96
C GLY A 563 -14.11 24.05 31.96
N ALA A 564 -12.78 23.94 31.92
CA ALA A 564 -11.87 24.68 32.79
C ALA A 564 -12.01 26.20 32.63
N VAL A 565 -12.11 26.70 31.40
CA VAL A 565 -12.31 28.15 31.16
C VAL A 565 -13.73 28.62 31.55
N ARG A 566 -14.73 27.74 31.60
CA ARG A 566 -16.04 28.08 32.19
C ARG A 566 -15.97 28.21 33.72
N VAL A 567 -15.21 27.37 34.41
CA VAL A 567 -15.08 27.41 35.88
C VAL A 567 -14.41 28.70 36.38
N TRP A 568 -13.39 29.20 35.66
CA TRP A 568 -12.68 30.43 36.02
C TRP A 568 -13.12 31.67 35.22
N GLY A 569 -14.10 31.54 34.32
CA GLY A 569 -14.56 32.58 33.41
C GLY A 569 -15.95 33.10 33.73
N LYS A 570 -16.42 34.06 32.93
CA LYS A 570 -17.85 34.41 32.84
C LYS A 570 -18.53 33.48 31.85
N GLU A 571 -19.72 32.98 32.18
CA GLU A 571 -20.49 32.14 31.26
C GLU A 571 -20.80 32.84 29.92
N ARG A 572 -20.77 32.06 28.83
CA ARG A 572 -21.03 32.50 27.46
C ARG A 572 -21.71 31.40 26.64
N GLU A 573 -22.57 31.81 25.71
CA GLU A 573 -23.05 30.96 24.61
C GLU A 573 -21.89 30.61 23.65
N GLY A 574 -21.86 29.38 23.15
CA GLY A 574 -20.78 28.82 22.33
C GLY A 574 -19.57 28.30 23.11
N MET A 575 -18.61 27.67 22.42
CA MET A 575 -17.39 27.05 22.97
C MET A 575 -16.16 27.96 22.94
N ASN A 576 -15.19 27.68 23.81
CA ASN A 576 -13.91 28.40 23.85
C ASN A 576 -13.02 28.04 22.66
N PHE A 577 -13.01 28.90 21.65
CA PHE A 577 -12.30 28.65 20.40
C PHE A 577 -10.83 28.22 20.56
N LYS A 578 -10.09 28.81 21.51
CA LYS A 578 -8.67 28.47 21.71
C LYS A 578 -8.51 27.06 22.29
N ALA A 579 -9.26 26.76 23.35
CA ALA A 579 -9.17 25.47 24.04
C ALA A 579 -9.79 24.33 23.24
N THR A 580 -10.92 24.58 22.58
CA THR A 580 -11.73 23.57 21.88
C THR A 580 -11.19 23.20 20.49
N TYR A 581 -10.50 24.12 19.81
CA TYR A 581 -10.06 23.92 18.41
C TYR A 581 -8.56 24.03 18.21
N LEU A 582 -7.89 25.10 18.66
CA LEU A 582 -6.46 25.29 18.37
C LEU A 582 -5.61 24.16 18.96
N LEU A 583 -5.77 23.87 20.26
CA LEU A 583 -4.95 22.84 20.92
C LEU A 583 -5.26 21.40 20.41
N PRO A 584 -6.53 20.94 20.31
CA PRO A 584 -6.84 19.65 19.73
C PRO A 584 -6.38 19.48 18.28
N SER A 585 -6.49 20.53 17.45
CA SER A 585 -6.09 20.41 16.03
C SER A 585 -4.59 20.19 15.87
N ILE A 586 -3.73 20.75 16.74
CA ILE A 586 -2.28 20.49 16.68
C ILE A 586 -2.00 18.99 16.86
N GLY A 587 -2.60 18.36 17.88
CA GLY A 587 -2.41 16.94 18.16
C GLY A 587 -3.04 16.02 17.12
N LEU A 588 -4.27 16.34 16.66
CA LEU A 588 -4.94 15.62 15.57
C LEU A 588 -4.09 15.64 14.28
N ILE A 589 -3.53 16.79 13.92
CA ILE A 589 -2.73 16.92 12.70
C ILE A 589 -1.41 16.16 12.83
N ALA A 590 -0.70 16.26 13.97
CA ALA A 590 0.52 15.50 14.19
C ALA A 590 0.30 13.98 14.08
N PHE A 591 -0.81 13.48 14.62
CA PHE A 591 -1.13 12.06 14.65
C PHE A 591 -1.71 11.52 13.34
N PHE A 592 -2.60 12.27 12.67
CA PHE A 592 -3.24 11.82 11.42
C PHE A 592 -2.50 12.18 10.14
N VAL A 593 -1.53 13.12 10.14
CA VAL A 593 -0.68 13.34 8.97
C VAL A 593 0.23 12.14 8.75
N GLU A 594 0.83 11.58 9.79
CA GLU A 594 1.61 10.35 9.67
C GLU A 594 0.78 9.19 9.09
N ALA A 595 -0.42 8.98 9.64
CA ALA A 595 -1.31 7.89 9.23
C ALA A 595 -1.88 8.06 7.82
N ILE A 596 -2.14 9.28 7.33
CA ILE A 596 -2.60 9.49 5.94
C ILE A 596 -1.44 9.45 4.94
N THR A 597 -0.26 9.97 5.29
CA THR A 597 0.91 9.90 4.42
C THR A 597 1.32 8.46 4.18
N ALA A 598 1.61 7.70 5.25
CA ALA A 598 2.01 6.29 5.12
C ALA A 598 0.96 5.41 4.41
N ALA A 599 -0.33 5.75 4.52
CA ALA A 599 -1.38 5.03 3.80
C ALA A 599 -1.44 5.41 2.30
N LEU A 600 -1.26 6.69 1.95
CA LEU A 600 -1.27 7.12 0.54
C LEU A 600 0.01 6.66 -0.17
N ASP A 601 1.18 6.77 0.48
CA ASP A 601 2.47 6.30 -0.05
C ASP A 601 2.43 4.82 -0.46
N ILE A 602 1.72 3.97 0.31
CA ILE A 602 1.48 2.55 -0.05
C ILE A 602 0.40 2.44 -1.14
N PHE A 603 -0.83 2.92 -0.85
CA PHE A 603 -1.99 2.53 -1.65
C PHE A 603 -2.10 3.28 -2.98
N THR A 604 -1.58 4.50 -3.12
CA THR A 604 -1.64 5.25 -4.40
C THR A 604 -0.90 4.51 -5.51
N PRO A 605 0.43 4.26 -5.43
CA PRO A 605 1.12 3.58 -6.51
C PRO A 605 0.68 2.10 -6.63
N LEU A 606 0.38 1.42 -5.51
CA LEU A 606 -0.12 0.04 -5.54
C LEU A 606 -1.43 -0.07 -6.33
N THR A 607 -2.47 0.70 -5.97
CA THR A 607 -3.77 0.62 -6.67
C THR A 607 -3.70 1.10 -8.12
N GLY A 608 -2.71 1.92 -8.45
CA GLY A 608 -2.35 2.29 -9.82
C GLY A 608 -1.61 1.21 -10.62
N ARG A 609 -1.40 -0.01 -10.08
CA ARG A 609 -0.84 -1.18 -10.79
C ARG A 609 -1.59 -2.51 -10.55
N MET A 610 -2.84 -2.46 -10.08
CA MET A 610 -3.66 -3.67 -9.76
C MET A 610 -4.51 -4.20 -10.94
N GLY A 611 -4.21 -3.84 -12.19
CA GLY A 611 -4.96 -4.30 -13.36
C GLY A 611 -6.35 -3.67 -13.52
N LYS A 612 -7.17 -4.25 -14.41
CA LYS A 612 -8.49 -3.71 -14.81
C LYS A 612 -9.62 -4.03 -13.82
N SER A 613 -9.49 -5.12 -13.06
CA SER A 613 -10.54 -5.62 -12.16
C SER A 613 -10.60 -4.85 -10.84
N ALA A 614 -9.46 -4.31 -10.39
CA ALA A 614 -9.35 -3.63 -9.11
C ALA A 614 -10.07 -2.27 -9.10
N PRO A 615 -10.95 -1.98 -8.12
CA PRO A 615 -11.71 -0.73 -8.06
C PRO A 615 -10.87 0.43 -7.47
N ALA A 616 -9.67 0.67 -8.02
CA ALA A 616 -8.64 1.58 -7.51
C ALA A 616 -9.17 2.96 -7.08
N GLU A 617 -9.95 3.61 -7.96
CA GLU A 617 -10.54 4.93 -7.70
C GLU A 617 -11.46 4.94 -6.45
N HIS A 618 -12.17 3.83 -6.20
CA HIS A 618 -13.04 3.66 -5.03
C HIS A 618 -12.26 3.32 -3.76
N VAL A 619 -11.16 2.57 -3.87
CA VAL A 619 -10.22 2.30 -2.76
C VAL A 619 -9.63 3.62 -2.27
N ILE A 620 -9.00 4.40 -3.17
CA ILE A 620 -8.37 5.68 -2.82
C ILE A 620 -9.40 6.71 -2.36
N ALA A 621 -10.58 6.80 -2.98
CA ALA A 621 -11.65 7.67 -2.52
C ALA A 621 -12.11 7.33 -1.09
N THR A 622 -12.21 6.05 -0.74
CA THR A 622 -12.69 5.59 0.57
C THR A 622 -11.62 5.70 1.66
N LEU A 623 -10.38 5.32 1.36
CA LEU A 623 -9.22 5.50 2.23
C LEU A 623 -9.04 6.99 2.59
N THR A 624 -8.99 7.84 1.56
CA THR A 624 -8.82 9.28 1.73
C THR A 624 -9.98 9.93 2.48
N ALA A 625 -11.23 9.51 2.21
CA ALA A 625 -12.39 9.99 2.96
C ALA A 625 -12.29 9.63 4.44
N THR A 626 -11.88 8.39 4.75
CA THR A 626 -11.67 7.92 6.13
C THR A 626 -10.65 8.79 6.85
N CYS A 627 -9.45 8.91 6.29
CA CYS A 627 -8.35 9.67 6.90
C CYS A 627 -8.66 11.17 6.99
N GLY A 628 -9.27 11.78 5.97
CA GLY A 628 -9.63 13.19 5.98
C GLY A 628 -10.72 13.55 6.99
N LEU A 629 -11.73 12.71 7.18
CA LEU A 629 -12.76 12.89 8.21
C LEU A 629 -12.18 12.68 9.62
N ALA A 630 -11.19 11.79 9.77
CA ALA A 630 -10.47 11.52 11.02
C ALA A 630 -9.45 12.61 11.42
N LEU A 631 -8.79 13.22 10.44
CA LEU A 631 -7.86 14.35 10.58
C LEU A 631 -8.57 15.66 10.98
N PHE A 632 -9.79 15.88 10.48
CA PHE A 632 -10.53 17.14 10.61
C PHE A 632 -11.89 17.07 11.34
N PRO A 633 -12.05 16.31 12.45
CA PRO A 633 -13.35 16.11 13.12
C PRO A 633 -13.94 17.43 13.63
N THR A 634 -13.09 18.39 14.00
CA THR A 634 -13.49 19.71 14.52
C THR A 634 -14.18 20.61 13.49
N LEU A 635 -14.11 20.32 12.18
CA LEU A 635 -14.73 21.15 11.14
C LEU A 635 -16.26 21.17 11.20
N THR A 636 -16.91 20.07 11.57
CA THR A 636 -18.38 20.02 11.72
C THR A 636 -18.92 20.96 12.81
N PRO A 637 -18.44 20.93 14.07
CA PRO A 637 -18.89 21.87 15.10
C PRO A 637 -18.46 23.31 14.78
N LEU A 638 -17.30 23.52 14.15
CA LEU A 638 -16.90 24.84 13.62
C LEU A 638 -17.88 25.35 12.55
N PHE A 639 -18.36 24.50 11.64
CA PHE A 639 -19.37 24.85 10.64
C PHE A 639 -20.69 25.29 11.29
N HIS A 640 -21.10 24.65 12.39
CA HIS A 640 -22.28 25.06 13.17
C HIS A 640 -22.08 26.36 13.98
N ARG A 641 -20.82 26.76 14.26
CA ARG A 641 -20.50 28.10 14.80
C ARG A 641 -20.70 29.22 13.76
N LEU A 642 -20.65 28.91 12.47
CA LEU A 642 -20.74 29.90 11.40
C LEU A 642 -22.20 30.37 11.16
N PRO A 643 -22.43 31.66 10.83
CA PRO A 643 -23.73 32.13 10.39
C PRO A 643 -24.21 31.37 9.14
N ARG A 644 -25.54 31.15 9.01
CA ARG A 644 -26.12 30.34 7.91
C ARG A 644 -25.80 30.86 6.49
N GLN A 645 -25.52 32.16 6.34
CA GLN A 645 -25.01 32.72 5.08
C GLN A 645 -23.58 32.25 4.78
N THR A 646 -22.70 32.20 5.79
CA THR A 646 -21.33 31.71 5.68
C THR A 646 -21.29 30.19 5.48
N GLN A 647 -22.15 29.43 6.16
CA GLN A 647 -22.33 27.98 5.91
C GLN A 647 -22.63 27.69 4.44
N ARG A 648 -23.58 28.44 3.84
CA ARG A 648 -23.90 28.36 2.41
C ARG A 648 -22.70 28.72 1.50
N LYS A 649 -21.88 29.69 1.90
CA LYS A 649 -20.65 30.05 1.16
C LYS A 649 -19.59 28.94 1.23
N VAL A 650 -19.40 28.30 2.38
CA VAL A 650 -18.48 27.14 2.52
C VAL A 650 -18.92 26.00 1.60
N VAL A 651 -20.20 25.61 1.64
CA VAL A 651 -20.74 24.59 0.74
C VAL A 651 -20.62 25.00 -0.73
N LEU A 652 -20.82 26.28 -1.08
CA LEU A 652 -20.65 26.77 -2.45
C LEU A 652 -19.18 26.69 -2.93
N VAL A 653 -18.21 27.06 -2.08
CA VAL A 653 -16.78 26.95 -2.40
C VAL A 653 -16.38 25.49 -2.62
N LEU A 654 -16.84 24.57 -1.77
CA LEU A 654 -16.60 23.13 -1.94
C LEU A 654 -17.25 22.59 -3.23
N LYS A 655 -18.44 23.08 -3.63
CA LYS A 655 -19.04 22.73 -4.93
C LYS A 655 -18.23 23.24 -6.12
N ILE A 656 -17.69 24.45 -6.03
CA ILE A 656 -16.83 25.02 -7.09
C ILE A 656 -15.52 24.23 -7.18
N TRP A 657 -14.95 23.80 -6.06
CA TRP A 657 -13.76 22.93 -6.02
C TRP A 657 -14.01 21.59 -6.74
N VAL A 658 -15.07 20.86 -6.37
CA VAL A 658 -15.39 19.56 -6.99
C VAL A 658 -15.75 19.71 -8.47
N ALA A 659 -16.43 20.79 -8.87
CA ALA A 659 -16.65 21.09 -10.28
C ALA A 659 -15.34 21.39 -11.03
N GLY A 660 -14.35 22.00 -10.36
CA GLY A 660 -13.01 22.22 -10.89
C GLY A 660 -12.24 20.92 -11.11
N VAL A 661 -12.31 19.96 -10.17
CA VAL A 661 -11.71 18.62 -10.33
C VAL A 661 -12.30 17.90 -11.55
N VAL A 662 -13.63 17.85 -11.70
CA VAL A 662 -14.29 17.23 -12.86
C VAL A 662 -13.93 17.93 -14.19
N ALA A 663 -13.64 19.23 -14.15
CA ALA A 663 -13.16 20.01 -15.28
C ALA A 663 -11.65 19.85 -15.59
N GLY A 664 -10.89 19.14 -14.75
CA GLY A 664 -9.45 18.90 -14.95
C GLY A 664 -9.11 18.14 -16.24
N LEU A 665 -7.84 18.19 -16.64
CA LEU A 665 -7.33 17.38 -17.75
C LEU A 665 -7.19 15.91 -17.35
N GLY A 666 -7.17 15.00 -18.31
CA GLY A 666 -7.24 13.55 -18.06
C GLY A 666 -5.92 12.78 -18.15
N TRP A 667 -4.87 13.34 -18.77
CA TRP A 667 -3.56 12.71 -18.82
C TRP A 667 -2.75 13.08 -17.58
N VAL A 668 -2.16 12.07 -16.93
CA VAL A 668 -1.69 12.12 -15.53
C VAL A 668 -0.46 11.23 -15.31
N TYR A 669 0.37 11.10 -16.35
CA TYR A 669 1.61 10.36 -16.32
C TYR A 669 2.77 11.28 -16.69
N ASP A 670 3.96 10.98 -16.16
CA ASP A 670 5.22 11.64 -16.45
C ASP A 670 6.38 10.67 -16.15
N GLY A 671 7.63 11.06 -16.42
CA GLY A 671 8.80 10.19 -16.27
C GLY A 671 9.16 9.75 -14.84
N GLU A 672 8.54 10.31 -13.80
CA GLU A 672 8.64 9.79 -12.42
C GLU A 672 7.40 8.93 -12.05
N HIS A 673 6.31 9.02 -12.83
CA HIS A 673 5.03 8.36 -12.60
C HIS A 673 4.45 7.81 -13.94
N PRO A 674 5.16 6.88 -14.62
CA PRO A 674 4.79 6.44 -15.96
C PRO A 674 3.59 5.47 -15.98
N LYS A 675 2.87 5.41 -17.10
CA LYS A 675 1.86 4.34 -17.34
C LYS A 675 2.57 3.06 -17.79
N ARG A 676 2.29 1.93 -17.13
CA ARG A 676 2.86 0.63 -17.53
C ARG A 676 2.12 0.03 -18.71
N VAL A 677 2.87 -0.32 -19.75
CA VAL A 677 2.37 -0.96 -20.97
C VAL A 677 3.17 -2.23 -21.24
N GLY A 678 2.52 -3.39 -21.15
CA GLY A 678 3.09 -4.66 -21.61
C GLY A 678 3.11 -4.71 -23.13
N LEU A 679 4.22 -5.13 -23.73
CA LEU A 679 4.42 -5.26 -25.17
C LEU A 679 5.14 -6.57 -25.48
N ASN A 680 4.39 -7.64 -25.72
CA ASN A 680 4.97 -8.91 -26.12
C ASN A 680 4.99 -9.04 -27.65
N TYR A 681 6.15 -9.37 -28.20
CA TYR A 681 6.26 -10.06 -29.47
C TYR A 681 6.11 -11.56 -29.19
N ASN A 682 5.15 -12.22 -29.84
CA ASN A 682 4.86 -13.63 -29.64
C ASN A 682 5.04 -14.38 -30.98
N TYR A 683 5.81 -15.47 -30.96
CA TYR A 683 5.94 -16.39 -32.09
C TYR A 683 5.28 -17.74 -31.77
N ASN A 684 4.40 -18.19 -32.67
CA ASN A 684 3.66 -19.43 -32.52
C ASN A 684 4.32 -20.57 -33.31
N HIS A 685 4.90 -21.55 -32.63
CA HIS A 685 5.44 -22.76 -33.27
C HIS A 685 4.38 -23.62 -33.97
N THR A 686 3.09 -23.44 -33.65
CA THR A 686 1.98 -24.25 -34.19
C THR A 686 1.56 -23.85 -35.60
N ASP A 687 1.57 -22.56 -35.92
CA ASP A 687 1.13 -22.00 -37.21
C ASP A 687 2.10 -21.00 -37.85
N GLN A 688 3.24 -20.75 -37.19
CA GLN A 688 4.31 -19.83 -37.62
C GLN A 688 3.91 -18.35 -37.70
N SER A 689 2.81 -17.96 -37.02
CA SER A 689 2.39 -16.55 -36.93
C SER A 689 3.25 -15.72 -35.98
N HIS A 690 3.29 -14.41 -36.27
CA HIS A 690 4.00 -13.39 -35.49
C HIS A 690 2.98 -12.37 -34.97
N ILE A 691 2.73 -12.35 -33.66
CA ILE A 691 1.63 -11.60 -33.05
C ILE A 691 2.16 -10.63 -31.99
N ILE A 692 1.77 -9.35 -32.11
CA ILE A 692 2.05 -8.32 -31.12
C ILE A 692 0.89 -8.28 -30.12
N HIS A 693 1.18 -8.51 -28.85
CA HIS A 693 0.22 -8.35 -27.75
C HIS A 693 0.57 -7.09 -26.96
N ILE A 694 -0.45 -6.28 -26.67
CA ILE A 694 -0.37 -5.05 -25.87
C ILE A 694 -1.24 -5.28 -24.62
N ALA A 695 -0.74 -4.93 -23.44
CA ALA A 695 -1.48 -5.03 -22.19
C ALA A 695 -1.34 -3.76 -21.33
N PHE A 696 -2.38 -3.45 -20.55
CA PHE A 696 -2.36 -2.35 -19.59
C PHE A 696 -2.58 -2.89 -18.17
N MET A 697 -1.72 -2.45 -17.25
CA MET A 697 -1.70 -2.89 -15.84
C MET A 697 -2.53 -1.97 -14.91
N ASP A 698 -3.26 -1.00 -15.46
CA ASP A 698 -4.00 0.01 -14.72
C ASP A 698 -5.20 0.58 -15.49
N LEU A 699 -6.20 1.08 -14.75
CA LEU A 699 -7.46 1.63 -15.26
C LEU A 699 -7.38 3.04 -15.86
N GLY A 700 -6.20 3.66 -15.92
CA GLY A 700 -6.04 5.01 -16.45
C GLY A 700 -6.04 5.11 -17.98
N PRO A 701 -6.10 6.33 -18.55
CA PRO A 701 -6.40 6.51 -19.97
C PRO A 701 -5.38 5.85 -20.91
N ILE A 702 -5.88 4.95 -21.78
CA ILE A 702 -5.11 4.24 -22.82
C ILE A 702 -4.80 5.15 -24.04
N GLY A 703 -5.54 6.26 -24.21
CA GLY A 703 -5.30 7.21 -25.29
C GLY A 703 -5.50 6.58 -26.68
N THR A 704 -4.48 6.68 -27.54
CA THR A 704 -4.45 6.05 -28.87
C THR A 704 -3.41 4.94 -28.99
N ILE A 705 -2.78 4.50 -27.89
CA ILE A 705 -1.60 3.61 -27.94
C ILE A 705 -1.83 2.36 -28.82
N PRO A 706 -2.92 1.57 -28.66
CA PRO A 706 -3.12 0.37 -29.47
C PRO A 706 -3.41 0.65 -30.94
N SER A 707 -4.14 1.71 -31.26
CA SER A 707 -4.51 2.05 -32.65
C SER A 707 -3.36 2.73 -33.41
N SER A 708 -2.52 3.50 -32.72
CA SER A 708 -1.29 4.06 -33.28
C SER A 708 -0.23 2.98 -33.55
N LEU A 709 -0.08 1.99 -32.64
CA LEU A 709 0.76 0.81 -32.88
C LEU A 709 0.24 -0.05 -34.04
N HIS A 710 -1.06 -0.36 -34.06
CA HIS A 710 -1.69 -1.12 -35.15
C HIS A 710 -1.47 -0.47 -36.53
N ALA A 711 -1.71 0.85 -36.64
CA ALA A 711 -1.55 1.57 -37.91
C ALA A 711 -0.11 1.51 -38.47
N ARG A 712 0.92 1.54 -37.61
CA ARG A 712 2.32 1.47 -38.00
C ARG A 712 2.76 0.04 -38.34
N TYR A 713 2.49 -0.92 -37.46
CA TYR A 713 3.12 -2.25 -37.47
C TYR A 713 2.25 -3.40 -37.98
N ALA A 714 0.92 -3.30 -37.99
CA ALA A 714 0.07 -4.45 -38.30
C ALA A 714 0.06 -4.82 -39.79
N LEU A 715 -0.04 -6.11 -40.07
CA LEU A 715 -0.29 -6.65 -41.41
C LEU A 715 -1.59 -6.03 -41.99
N PRO A 716 -1.65 -5.59 -43.26
CA PRO A 716 -2.82 -4.86 -43.79
C PRO A 716 -4.16 -5.60 -43.72
N SER A 717 -4.15 -6.92 -43.60
CA SER A 717 -5.34 -7.77 -43.42
C SER A 717 -5.72 -8.00 -41.95
N SER A 718 -4.85 -7.68 -40.99
CA SER A 718 -5.03 -8.04 -39.59
C SER A 718 -5.85 -7.00 -38.83
N PRO A 719 -6.96 -7.37 -38.17
CA PRO A 719 -7.72 -6.46 -37.33
C PRO A 719 -6.99 -6.18 -36.00
N LEU A 720 -7.20 -4.99 -35.44
CA LEU A 720 -6.90 -4.76 -34.03
C LEU A 720 -7.97 -5.45 -33.18
N ILE A 721 -7.60 -6.55 -32.52
CA ILE A 721 -8.48 -7.29 -31.63
C ILE A 721 -8.32 -6.72 -30.22
N HIS A 722 -9.41 -6.24 -29.61
CA HIS A 722 -9.50 -6.02 -28.16
C HIS A 722 -9.97 -7.31 -27.51
N LYS A 723 -9.39 -7.67 -26.36
CA LYS A 723 -9.72 -8.90 -25.65
C LYS A 723 -9.61 -8.73 -24.13
N ASP A 724 -10.74 -8.97 -23.47
CA ASP A 724 -10.76 -9.35 -22.07
C ASP A 724 -10.41 -10.83 -21.97
N LEU A 725 -9.34 -11.17 -21.24
CA LEU A 725 -8.88 -12.54 -21.05
C LEU A 725 -9.74 -13.29 -20.01
N GLU A 726 -10.09 -14.54 -20.31
CA GLU A 726 -10.69 -15.53 -19.40
C GLU A 726 -9.67 -16.65 -19.06
N ASP A 727 -9.95 -17.55 -18.11
CA ASP A 727 -8.99 -18.59 -17.67
C ASP A 727 -8.61 -19.63 -18.75
N GLU A 728 -9.31 -19.66 -19.89
CA GLU A 728 -8.97 -20.49 -21.06
C GLU A 728 -8.06 -19.76 -22.08
N ASP A 729 -7.69 -18.49 -21.84
CA ASP A 729 -7.04 -17.63 -22.83
C ASP A 729 -5.50 -17.52 -22.69
N HIS A 730 -4.79 -18.35 -23.45
CA HIS A 730 -3.33 -18.49 -23.35
C HIS A 730 -2.46 -17.29 -23.79
N ASP A 731 -3.06 -16.16 -24.15
CA ASP A 731 -2.38 -15.02 -24.81
C ASP A 731 -1.29 -14.35 -23.96
N TRP A 732 -1.27 -14.59 -22.65
CA TRP A 732 -0.27 -14.07 -21.70
C TRP A 732 0.17 -15.13 -20.66
N ASP A 733 0.04 -16.42 -20.98
CA ASP A 733 0.29 -17.53 -20.03
C ASP A 733 1.66 -17.46 -19.34
N ALA A 734 2.71 -17.01 -20.03
CA ALA A 734 4.08 -16.90 -19.47
C ALA A 734 4.20 -15.99 -18.22
N ILE A 735 3.18 -15.16 -17.92
CA ILE A 735 3.08 -14.37 -16.68
C ILE A 735 1.87 -14.74 -15.80
N TYR A 736 1.28 -15.93 -16.00
CA TYR A 736 0.19 -16.44 -15.15
C TYR A 736 0.57 -16.42 -13.66
N PRO A 737 -0.33 -16.01 -12.73
CA PRO A 737 -1.74 -15.62 -12.96
C PRO A 737 -1.95 -14.14 -13.32
N VAL A 738 -0.90 -13.32 -13.47
CA VAL A 738 -1.03 -11.86 -13.70
C VAL A 738 -1.83 -11.54 -14.97
N SER A 739 -1.81 -12.45 -15.95
CA SER A 739 -2.57 -12.38 -17.20
C SER A 739 -4.06 -12.11 -17.02
N THR A 740 -4.74 -12.72 -16.03
CA THR A 740 -6.20 -12.62 -15.87
C THR A 740 -6.68 -11.20 -15.52
N PHE A 741 -5.78 -10.35 -15.01
CA PHE A 741 -6.09 -8.98 -14.59
C PHE A 741 -5.82 -7.91 -15.67
N LEU A 742 -5.33 -8.29 -16.85
CA LEU A 742 -4.91 -7.37 -17.90
C LEU A 742 -6.05 -6.95 -18.84
N ASP A 743 -6.05 -5.69 -19.26
CA ASP A 743 -6.81 -5.21 -20.42
C ASP A 743 -5.91 -5.28 -21.65
N THR A 744 -6.30 -6.04 -22.69
CA THR A 744 -5.37 -6.46 -23.75
C THR A 744 -5.86 -6.21 -25.17
N TYR A 745 -4.89 -6.00 -26.06
CA TYR A 745 -5.10 -5.88 -27.50
C TYR A 745 -4.07 -6.74 -28.25
N LYS A 746 -4.43 -7.28 -29.42
CA LYS A 746 -3.48 -7.97 -30.28
C LYS A 746 -3.71 -7.76 -31.78
N PHE A 747 -2.64 -7.91 -32.55
CA PHE A 747 -2.65 -7.92 -34.02
C PHE A 747 -1.46 -8.71 -34.58
N GLU A 748 -1.59 -9.17 -35.82
CA GLU A 748 -0.54 -9.86 -36.57
C GLU A 748 0.43 -8.84 -37.20
N LEU A 749 1.74 -9.09 -37.08
CA LEU A 749 2.80 -8.17 -37.48
C LEU A 749 3.02 -8.16 -39.01
N ASP A 750 3.16 -6.97 -39.61
CA ASP A 750 3.74 -6.83 -40.95
C ASP A 750 5.26 -7.03 -40.88
N ILE A 751 5.70 -8.28 -40.75
CA ILE A 751 7.13 -8.59 -40.61
C ILE A 751 7.94 -8.21 -41.87
N SER A 752 7.25 -7.98 -43.00
CA SER A 752 7.85 -7.54 -44.27
C SER A 752 8.04 -6.03 -44.42
N GLY A 753 7.33 -5.22 -43.61
CA GLY A 753 7.24 -3.75 -43.75
C GLY A 753 6.50 -3.24 -45.01
N GLN A 754 6.21 -4.12 -45.98
CA GLN A 754 5.67 -3.72 -47.29
C GLN A 754 4.24 -3.16 -47.20
N GLY A 755 3.45 -3.64 -46.24
CA GLY A 755 2.12 -3.11 -45.95
C GLY A 755 2.17 -1.71 -45.34
N SER A 756 3.13 -1.46 -44.44
CA SER A 756 3.40 -0.12 -43.89
C SER A 756 3.76 0.88 -45.01
N ALA A 757 4.64 0.48 -45.94
CA ALA A 757 5.00 1.30 -47.10
C ALA A 757 3.79 1.63 -48.01
N GLN A 758 2.93 0.64 -48.31
CA GLN A 758 1.73 0.85 -49.13
C GLN A 758 0.71 1.82 -48.50
N ARG A 759 0.56 1.80 -47.16
CA ARG A 759 -0.31 2.77 -46.46
C ARG A 759 0.19 4.21 -46.61
N LEU A 760 1.51 4.42 -46.61
CA LEU A 760 2.15 5.74 -46.70
C LEU A 760 2.15 6.37 -48.10
N GLU A 761 1.88 5.60 -49.16
CA GLU A 761 1.75 6.19 -50.51
C GLU A 761 0.52 7.11 -50.63
N GLY A 762 -0.53 6.88 -49.82
CA GLY A 762 -1.77 7.65 -49.83
C GLY A 762 -1.81 8.92 -48.96
N GLN A 763 -0.81 9.17 -48.10
CA GLN A 763 -0.83 10.29 -47.15
C GLN A 763 0.47 11.12 -47.18
N GLU A 764 0.42 12.30 -47.80
CA GLU A 764 1.58 13.19 -47.95
C GLU A 764 2.18 13.72 -46.64
N LYS A 765 1.48 13.58 -45.50
CA LYS A 765 1.94 14.10 -44.19
C LYS A 765 2.75 13.13 -43.33
N GLU A 766 2.69 11.84 -43.57
CA GLU A 766 3.41 10.85 -42.74
C GLU A 766 4.81 10.52 -43.29
N LYS A 767 5.12 10.96 -44.52
CA LYS A 767 6.42 10.75 -45.18
C LYS A 767 7.62 11.43 -44.49
N GLU A 768 7.38 12.34 -43.55
CA GLU A 768 8.44 12.98 -42.75
C GLU A 768 8.91 12.16 -41.53
N LYS A 769 8.21 11.07 -41.16
CA LYS A 769 8.53 10.25 -39.96
C LYS A 769 9.07 8.83 -40.21
N GLY A 770 9.10 8.37 -41.46
CA GLY A 770 9.60 7.02 -41.82
C GLY A 770 8.62 5.88 -41.48
N GLY A 771 8.38 5.00 -42.44
CA GLY A 771 7.56 3.80 -42.24
C GLY A 771 8.28 2.72 -41.44
N TRP A 772 7.52 1.75 -40.92
CA TRP A 772 8.09 0.53 -40.37
C TRP A 772 8.77 -0.28 -41.50
N GLY A 773 10.04 -0.62 -41.31
CA GLY A 773 10.90 -1.19 -42.37
C GLY A 773 10.76 -2.69 -42.60
N GLY A 774 10.10 -3.42 -41.69
CA GLY A 774 10.14 -4.88 -41.64
C GLY A 774 11.42 -5.41 -40.98
N VAL A 775 11.58 -6.73 -40.97
CA VAL A 775 12.76 -7.43 -40.43
C VAL A 775 13.36 -8.32 -41.51
N GLU A 776 14.65 -8.13 -41.81
CA GLU A 776 15.36 -9.01 -42.75
C GLU A 776 15.67 -10.37 -42.12
N GLY A 777 15.58 -11.44 -42.91
CA GLY A 777 16.13 -12.75 -42.58
C GLY A 777 15.30 -13.65 -41.65
N VAL A 778 14.14 -13.23 -41.15
CA VAL A 778 13.33 -13.99 -40.16
C VAL A 778 12.94 -15.40 -40.65
N GLU A 779 12.71 -15.58 -41.95
CA GLU A 779 12.46 -16.89 -42.58
C GLU A 779 13.58 -17.93 -42.36
N ASN A 780 14.78 -17.48 -41.96
CA ASN A 780 15.95 -18.30 -41.67
C ASN A 780 16.34 -18.28 -40.18
N PHE A 781 15.50 -17.69 -39.31
CA PHE A 781 15.77 -17.63 -37.88
C PHE A 781 15.21 -18.86 -37.17
N GLU A 782 16.08 -19.59 -36.48
CA GLU A 782 15.72 -20.76 -35.67
C GLU A 782 15.25 -20.29 -34.29
N TRP A 783 13.93 -20.33 -34.06
CA TRP A 783 13.31 -19.97 -32.78
C TRP A 783 13.49 -21.11 -31.75
N PRO A 784 13.79 -20.82 -30.48
CA PRO A 784 13.88 -21.85 -29.46
C PRO A 784 12.53 -22.53 -29.26
N GLU A 785 12.52 -23.85 -29.26
CA GLU A 785 11.35 -24.70 -29.00
C GLU A 785 11.56 -25.41 -27.66
N MET A 786 10.50 -25.51 -26.85
CA MET A 786 10.51 -26.40 -25.68
C MET A 786 10.78 -27.83 -26.16
N GLY A 787 11.82 -28.49 -25.66
CA GLY A 787 12.01 -29.92 -25.90
C GLY A 787 11.15 -30.75 -24.95
N TRP A 788 10.64 -31.91 -25.39
CA TRP A 788 9.97 -32.86 -24.49
C TRP A 788 10.26 -34.31 -24.85
N SER A 789 10.18 -35.18 -23.84
CA SER A 789 10.22 -36.64 -24.00
C SER A 789 9.25 -37.29 -23.02
N VAL A 790 8.59 -38.37 -23.46
CA VAL A 790 7.47 -38.98 -22.73
C VAL A 790 7.73 -40.47 -22.50
N LYS A 791 7.55 -40.93 -21.27
CA LYS A 791 7.45 -42.36 -20.92
C LYS A 791 6.02 -42.63 -20.51
N GLU A 792 5.24 -43.24 -21.40
CA GLU A 792 3.85 -43.61 -21.14
C GLU A 792 3.74 -45.03 -20.57
N LYS A 793 2.76 -45.23 -19.70
CA LYS A 793 2.20 -46.53 -19.35
C LYS A 793 0.67 -46.45 -19.33
N GLY A 794 0.02 -46.90 -20.40
CA GLY A 794 -1.44 -46.93 -20.51
C GLY A 794 -2.11 -47.98 -19.62
N GLY A 795 -3.37 -47.72 -19.26
CA GLY A 795 -4.29 -48.65 -18.60
C GLY A 795 -5.74 -48.45 -19.09
N ASP A 796 -6.66 -49.29 -18.64
CA ASP A 796 -8.08 -49.16 -19.02
C ASP A 796 -8.68 -47.90 -18.36
N GLY A 797 -8.99 -46.87 -19.17
CA GLY A 797 -9.64 -45.62 -18.75
C GLY A 797 -8.71 -44.54 -18.18
N PHE A 798 -7.39 -44.74 -18.20
CA PHE A 798 -6.40 -43.74 -17.77
C PHE A 798 -5.03 -43.95 -18.44
N ARG A 799 -4.21 -42.90 -18.48
CA ARG A 799 -2.78 -43.02 -18.83
C ARG A 799 -1.91 -42.53 -17.68
N ASP A 800 -0.83 -43.24 -17.39
CA ASP A 800 0.30 -42.73 -16.61
C ASP A 800 1.35 -42.15 -17.58
N VAL A 801 1.71 -40.88 -17.43
CA VAL A 801 2.80 -40.24 -18.19
C VAL A 801 3.86 -39.66 -17.26
N GLU A 802 5.12 -39.98 -17.54
CA GLU A 802 6.29 -39.28 -17.01
C GLU A 802 6.88 -38.46 -18.17
N ILE A 803 6.74 -37.13 -18.09
CA ILE A 803 7.14 -36.18 -19.13
C ILE A 803 8.37 -35.42 -18.64
N THR A 804 9.47 -35.51 -19.38
CA THR A 804 10.66 -34.70 -19.14
C THR A 804 10.71 -33.60 -20.19
N PHE A 805 10.59 -32.35 -19.74
CA PHE A 805 10.72 -31.14 -20.54
C PHE A 805 12.17 -30.64 -20.54
N ASN A 806 12.54 -29.90 -21.58
CA ASN A 806 13.80 -29.17 -21.69
C ASN A 806 13.52 -27.71 -22.03
N PHE A 807 13.90 -26.82 -21.12
CA PHE A 807 13.75 -25.37 -21.22
C PHE A 807 15.11 -24.68 -21.46
N THR A 808 15.97 -25.30 -22.27
CA THR A 808 17.23 -24.66 -22.72
C THR A 808 16.89 -23.34 -23.44
N ASP A 809 17.56 -22.25 -23.06
CA ASP A 809 17.33 -20.89 -23.55
C ASP A 809 15.90 -20.32 -23.34
N LEU A 810 15.07 -20.95 -22.49
CA LEU A 810 13.70 -20.54 -22.20
C LEU A 810 13.48 -20.21 -20.71
N VAL A 811 12.87 -19.06 -20.44
CA VAL A 811 12.68 -18.49 -19.11
C VAL A 811 11.20 -18.37 -18.75
N TRP A 812 10.90 -18.61 -17.48
CA TRP A 812 9.53 -18.68 -16.92
C TRP A 812 8.54 -19.49 -17.79
N PRO A 813 8.83 -20.77 -18.12
CA PRO A 813 7.89 -21.56 -18.89
C PRO A 813 6.57 -21.76 -18.13
N VAL A 814 5.45 -21.67 -18.83
CA VAL A 814 4.13 -22.04 -18.32
C VAL A 814 3.50 -23.05 -19.26
N LEU A 815 3.04 -24.16 -18.69
CA LEU A 815 2.27 -25.19 -19.36
C LEU A 815 0.80 -25.08 -18.96
N SER A 816 -0.09 -25.16 -19.94
CA SER A 816 -1.53 -25.05 -19.74
C SER A 816 -2.26 -26.15 -20.52
N PHE A 817 -3.18 -26.86 -19.86
CA PHE A 817 -3.87 -28.02 -20.45
C PHE A 817 -5.22 -28.33 -19.80
N HIS A 818 -6.16 -28.81 -20.62
CA HIS A 818 -7.53 -29.10 -20.21
C HIS A 818 -7.70 -30.61 -19.96
N ALA A 819 -7.92 -31.04 -18.70
CA ALA A 819 -7.97 -32.45 -18.34
C ALA A 819 -8.69 -32.76 -17.01
N HIS A 820 -9.15 -34.00 -16.86
CA HIS A 820 -9.47 -34.60 -15.56
C HIS A 820 -8.24 -35.34 -15.02
N VAL A 821 -7.52 -34.70 -14.11
CA VAL A 821 -6.31 -35.26 -13.49
C VAL A 821 -6.69 -36.16 -12.30
N LEU A 822 -6.11 -37.36 -12.24
CA LEU A 822 -6.37 -38.37 -11.21
C LEU A 822 -5.26 -38.44 -10.16
N SER A 823 -4.02 -38.07 -10.52
CA SER A 823 -2.89 -37.89 -9.60
C SER A 823 -1.74 -37.17 -10.32
N TRP A 824 -0.99 -36.33 -9.61
CA TRP A 824 0.21 -35.66 -10.12
C TRP A 824 1.39 -35.79 -9.15
N SER A 825 2.56 -35.28 -9.53
CA SER A 825 3.76 -35.27 -8.69
C SER A 825 3.77 -34.21 -7.57
N PHE A 826 2.88 -33.20 -7.60
CA PHE A 826 2.81 -32.19 -6.54
C PHE A 826 2.38 -32.81 -5.20
N PRO A 827 3.01 -32.43 -4.07
CA PRO A 827 2.73 -33.04 -2.76
C PRO A 827 1.38 -32.59 -2.18
N ALA A 828 0.96 -31.36 -2.50
CA ALA A 828 -0.34 -30.79 -2.22
C ALA A 828 -0.60 -29.63 -3.21
N PRO A 829 -1.87 -29.31 -3.52
CA PRO A 829 -3.06 -30.07 -3.15
C PRO A 829 -3.17 -31.39 -3.93
N ALA A 830 -4.21 -32.18 -3.62
CA ALA A 830 -4.60 -33.31 -4.47
C ALA A 830 -5.38 -32.77 -5.68
N PRO A 831 -5.21 -33.34 -6.89
CA PRO A 831 -5.84 -32.79 -8.08
C PRO A 831 -7.37 -32.81 -7.99
N PRO A 832 -8.05 -31.80 -8.57
CA PRO A 832 -9.50 -31.68 -8.53
C PRO A 832 -10.17 -32.84 -9.27
N ALA A 833 -11.28 -33.35 -8.72
CA ALA A 833 -12.01 -34.51 -9.24
C ALA A 833 -12.91 -34.20 -10.46
N GLU A 834 -12.62 -33.12 -11.17
CA GLU A 834 -13.41 -32.56 -12.27
C GLU A 834 -12.54 -32.36 -13.51
N TYR A 835 -13.17 -32.24 -14.68
CA TYR A 835 -12.46 -31.95 -15.93
C TYR A 835 -12.36 -30.43 -16.05
N MET A 836 -11.16 -29.87 -15.91
CA MET A 836 -10.92 -28.42 -15.88
C MET A 836 -9.54 -28.06 -16.41
N GLN A 837 -9.29 -26.75 -16.55
CA GLN A 837 -8.04 -26.18 -17.04
C GLN A 837 -7.00 -26.14 -15.93
N HIS A 838 -5.77 -26.59 -16.22
CA HIS A 838 -4.65 -26.60 -15.29
C HIS A 838 -3.54 -25.70 -15.82
N HIS A 839 -2.90 -24.95 -14.92
CA HIS A 839 -1.73 -24.12 -15.21
C HIS A 839 -0.56 -24.57 -14.32
N ILE A 840 0.61 -24.80 -14.92
CA ILE A 840 1.85 -25.12 -14.19
C ILE A 840 2.95 -24.15 -14.63
N LYS A 841 3.46 -23.36 -13.68
CA LYS A 841 4.61 -22.47 -13.87
C LYS A 841 5.91 -23.21 -13.52
N PHE A 842 6.98 -22.91 -14.25
CA PHE A 842 8.31 -23.49 -14.07
C PHE A 842 9.35 -22.41 -13.78
N ALA A 843 10.37 -22.75 -13.00
CA ALA A 843 11.60 -21.96 -12.84
C ALA A 843 12.82 -22.89 -12.82
N ASN A 844 13.67 -22.76 -13.83
CA ASN A 844 14.89 -23.55 -13.98
C ASN A 844 16.10 -22.63 -13.87
N SER A 845 17.14 -23.04 -13.16
CA SER A 845 18.46 -22.42 -13.35
C SER A 845 19.03 -22.82 -14.71
N VAL A 846 19.83 -21.95 -15.33
CA VAL A 846 20.30 -22.09 -16.73
C VAL A 846 21.20 -23.32 -16.94
N ASP A 847 21.85 -23.81 -15.89
CA ASP A 847 22.66 -25.04 -15.92
C ASP A 847 21.83 -26.31 -15.60
N SER A 848 20.54 -26.15 -15.30
CA SER A 848 19.60 -27.19 -14.86
C SER A 848 18.27 -27.15 -15.67
N PRO A 849 18.29 -27.11 -17.03
CA PRO A 849 17.10 -26.84 -17.85
C PRO A 849 16.11 -28.01 -18.00
N LEU A 850 16.33 -29.15 -17.33
CA LEU A 850 15.52 -30.37 -17.48
C LEU A 850 14.62 -30.61 -16.27
N THR A 851 13.30 -30.53 -16.45
CA THR A 851 12.31 -30.82 -15.38
C THR A 851 11.42 -32.00 -15.76
N THR A 852 11.10 -32.87 -14.80
CA THR A 852 10.25 -34.05 -15.03
C THR A 852 8.96 -33.99 -14.23
N LEU A 853 7.83 -33.90 -14.92
CA LEU A 853 6.48 -33.96 -14.36
C LEU A 853 5.95 -35.41 -14.43
N LYS A 854 5.16 -35.82 -13.43
CA LYS A 854 4.41 -37.10 -13.48
C LYS A 854 2.93 -36.82 -13.34
N LEU A 855 2.14 -37.35 -14.27
CA LEU A 855 0.71 -37.10 -14.39
C LEU A 855 -0.03 -38.42 -14.66
N ARG A 856 -1.17 -38.61 -13.99
CA ARG A 856 -2.22 -39.54 -14.41
C ARG A 856 -3.45 -38.73 -14.74
N TYR A 857 -4.01 -38.94 -15.92
CA TYR A 857 -5.29 -38.36 -16.33
C TYR A 857 -6.26 -39.45 -16.80
N LYS A 858 -7.55 -39.16 -16.67
CA LYS A 858 -8.64 -40.00 -17.16
C LYS A 858 -8.69 -39.94 -18.69
N VAL A 859 -9.02 -41.07 -19.34
CA VAL A 859 -9.28 -41.16 -20.78
C VAL A 859 -10.72 -41.67 -20.99
N GLU A 860 -11.49 -41.01 -21.85
CA GLU A 860 -12.88 -41.36 -22.16
C GLU A 860 -12.96 -42.50 -23.20
N GLU A 861 -12.20 -42.41 -24.30
CA GLU A 861 -12.14 -43.44 -25.34
C GLU A 861 -10.76 -44.14 -25.44
N PRO A 862 -10.69 -45.49 -25.26
CA PRO A 862 -9.44 -46.24 -25.33
C PRO A 862 -8.69 -46.12 -26.68
N GLY A 863 -7.65 -45.28 -26.68
CA GLY A 863 -6.66 -45.20 -27.76
C GLY A 863 -6.74 -43.98 -28.68
N GLN A 864 -7.64 -43.01 -28.44
CA GLN A 864 -7.70 -41.77 -29.25
C GLN A 864 -7.24 -40.50 -28.54
N GLU A 865 -7.43 -40.37 -27.23
CA GLU A 865 -7.10 -39.13 -26.53
C GLU A 865 -5.60 -39.01 -26.23
N LYS A 866 -4.98 -38.02 -26.86
CA LYS A 866 -3.69 -37.42 -26.48
C LYS A 866 -3.95 -36.23 -25.57
N LEU A 867 -2.98 -35.88 -24.73
CA LEU A 867 -3.04 -34.63 -23.97
C LEU A 867 -2.54 -33.47 -24.84
N GLY A 868 -3.45 -32.57 -25.19
CA GLY A 868 -3.07 -31.27 -25.75
C GLY A 868 -2.51 -30.39 -24.65
N VAL A 869 -1.22 -30.05 -24.75
CA VAL A 869 -0.55 -29.13 -23.82
C VAL A 869 -0.15 -27.90 -24.61
N HIS A 870 -0.73 -26.76 -24.25
CA HIS A 870 -0.21 -25.47 -24.63
C HIS A 870 1.01 -25.14 -23.76
N TRP A 871 2.03 -24.51 -24.35
CA TRP A 871 3.21 -24.04 -23.65
C TRP A 871 3.58 -22.65 -24.11
N SER A 872 4.06 -21.81 -23.20
CA SER A 872 4.66 -20.50 -23.51
C SER A 872 5.86 -20.22 -22.61
N ALA A 873 6.85 -19.48 -23.11
CA ALA A 873 8.03 -19.08 -22.35
C ALA A 873 8.66 -17.81 -22.94
N PHE A 874 9.44 -17.10 -22.13
CA PHE A 874 10.26 -15.98 -22.60
C PHE A 874 11.57 -16.48 -23.21
N ASP A 875 11.87 -16.02 -24.43
CA ASP A 875 13.24 -15.99 -24.94
C ASP A 875 13.83 -14.63 -24.53
N VAL A 876 14.61 -14.61 -23.44
CA VAL A 876 15.26 -13.40 -22.91
C VAL A 876 16.20 -12.77 -23.94
N SER A 877 16.74 -13.55 -24.89
CA SER A 877 17.60 -13.05 -25.96
C SER A 877 16.84 -12.42 -27.12
N GLN A 878 15.51 -12.47 -27.12
CA GLN A 878 14.59 -11.83 -28.08
C GLN A 878 13.90 -10.57 -27.51
N MET A 879 14.12 -10.26 -26.23
CA MET A 879 13.58 -9.06 -25.58
C MET A 879 14.31 -7.79 -26.04
N ASN A 880 13.86 -6.61 -25.59
CA ASN A 880 14.52 -5.34 -25.85
C ASN A 880 15.84 -5.25 -25.01
N PRO A 881 16.96 -4.72 -25.57
CA PRO A 881 18.21 -4.60 -24.82
C PRO A 881 18.18 -3.59 -23.67
N PHE A 882 17.19 -2.70 -23.62
CA PHE A 882 16.92 -1.81 -22.48
C PHE A 882 16.15 -2.49 -21.35
N THR A 883 15.64 -3.71 -21.56
CA THR A 883 14.85 -4.49 -20.58
C THR A 883 15.45 -5.85 -20.25
N THR A 884 16.65 -6.17 -20.76
CA THR A 884 17.36 -7.44 -20.50
C THR A 884 18.88 -7.28 -20.67
N PRO A 885 19.71 -8.03 -19.91
CA PRO A 885 21.16 -7.94 -20.01
C PRO A 885 21.67 -8.48 -21.35
N HIS A 886 22.61 -7.76 -21.97
CA HIS A 886 23.17 -8.10 -23.29
C HIS A 886 24.72 -8.07 -23.29
N PRO A 887 25.41 -9.08 -22.72
CA PRO A 887 26.85 -9.27 -22.87
C PRO A 887 27.23 -9.80 -24.28
N GLY A 888 26.79 -9.08 -25.33
CA GLY A 888 27.25 -9.22 -26.72
C GLY A 888 26.56 -10.29 -27.59
N GLY A 889 25.32 -10.07 -28.05
CA GLY A 889 24.74 -10.94 -29.08
C GLY A 889 23.36 -10.61 -29.69
N GLY A 890 22.44 -9.97 -28.98
CA GLY A 890 21.04 -9.85 -29.44
C GLY A 890 20.74 -8.82 -30.55
N THR A 891 21.68 -7.93 -30.88
CA THR A 891 21.47 -6.89 -31.89
C THR A 891 21.23 -7.49 -33.28
N GLY A 892 19.97 -7.42 -33.75
CA GLY A 892 19.55 -7.99 -35.03
C GLY A 892 18.66 -9.24 -34.94
N LYS A 893 18.33 -9.74 -33.74
CA LYS A 893 17.33 -10.81 -33.58
C LYS A 893 15.91 -10.30 -33.90
N PRO A 894 15.01 -11.14 -34.47
CA PRO A 894 13.75 -10.64 -35.05
C PRO A 894 12.83 -9.87 -34.10
N ALA A 895 12.55 -10.38 -32.91
CA ALA A 895 11.70 -9.68 -31.95
C ALA A 895 12.44 -8.48 -31.34
N THR A 896 13.73 -8.62 -31.02
CA THR A 896 14.58 -7.53 -30.51
C THR A 896 14.55 -6.32 -31.45
N VAL A 897 14.62 -6.51 -32.78
CA VAL A 897 14.51 -5.43 -33.77
C VAL A 897 13.15 -4.73 -33.69
N VAL A 898 12.06 -5.49 -33.63
CA VAL A 898 10.68 -4.94 -33.57
C VAL A 898 10.44 -4.19 -32.26
N LEU A 899 10.81 -4.80 -31.12
CA LEU A 899 10.66 -4.23 -29.80
C LEU A 899 11.55 -3.00 -29.58
N THR A 900 12.67 -2.88 -30.29
CA THR A 900 13.52 -1.67 -30.27
C THR A 900 12.92 -0.55 -31.11
N ASP A 901 12.47 -0.80 -32.35
CA ASP A 901 11.78 0.25 -33.15
C ASP A 901 10.48 0.71 -32.48
N MET A 902 9.73 -0.20 -31.84
CA MET A 902 8.56 0.16 -31.03
C MET A 902 8.94 1.02 -29.82
N TRP A 903 9.99 0.68 -29.09
CA TRP A 903 10.47 1.44 -27.93
C TRP A 903 10.87 2.87 -28.31
N ASP A 904 11.76 3.01 -29.31
CA ASP A 904 12.25 4.31 -29.76
C ASP A 904 11.10 5.18 -30.34
N TRP A 905 10.22 4.58 -31.14
CA TRP A 905 9.07 5.27 -31.70
C TRP A 905 8.01 5.64 -30.65
N ILE A 906 7.85 4.85 -29.59
CA ILE A 906 7.02 5.22 -28.43
C ILE A 906 7.64 6.39 -27.69
N GLY A 907 8.95 6.36 -27.42
CA GLY A 907 9.69 7.47 -26.79
C GLY A 907 9.56 8.78 -27.56
N GLU A 908 9.56 8.74 -28.90
CA GLU A 908 9.27 9.92 -29.74
C GLU A 908 7.83 10.47 -29.61
N GLN A 909 6.84 9.60 -29.36
CA GLN A 909 5.41 9.93 -29.42
C GLN A 909 4.85 10.32 -28.04
N TRP A 910 5.34 9.70 -26.96
CA TRP A 910 4.85 9.86 -25.58
C TRP A 910 5.94 10.30 -24.59
N GLY A 911 7.21 10.42 -25.00
CA GLY A 911 8.29 10.81 -24.10
C GLY A 911 8.52 9.77 -22.99
N GLY A 912 8.65 10.24 -21.75
CA GLY A 912 8.77 9.40 -20.56
C GLY A 912 7.43 9.04 -19.89
N ASP A 913 6.29 9.39 -20.49
CA ASP A 913 4.98 9.20 -19.87
C ASP A 913 4.54 7.71 -19.83
N LEU A 914 5.26 6.82 -20.54
CA LEU A 914 5.03 5.38 -20.62
C LEU A 914 6.28 4.61 -20.19
N ASP A 915 6.09 3.54 -19.41
CA ASP A 915 7.10 2.52 -19.09
C ASP A 915 6.69 1.21 -19.79
N LEU A 916 7.65 0.59 -20.48
CA LEU A 916 7.39 -0.51 -21.41
C LEU A 916 7.94 -1.83 -20.89
N VAL A 917 7.04 -2.74 -20.53
CA VAL A 917 7.38 -4.13 -20.18
C VAL A 917 7.42 -4.94 -21.47
N THR A 918 8.56 -4.92 -22.18
CA THR A 918 8.70 -5.60 -23.47
C THR A 918 9.15 -7.06 -23.35
N GLY A 919 8.38 -7.99 -23.92
CA GLY A 919 8.65 -9.43 -23.89
C GLY A 919 8.91 -10.03 -25.28
N GLY A 920 9.90 -10.91 -25.37
CA GLY A 920 10.08 -11.84 -26.49
C GLY A 920 9.59 -13.20 -26.06
N VAL A 921 8.47 -13.67 -26.62
CA VAL A 921 7.78 -14.90 -26.20
C VAL A 921 7.69 -15.88 -27.35
N VAL A 922 7.97 -17.15 -27.04
CA VAL A 922 7.69 -18.30 -27.92
C VAL A 922 6.64 -19.18 -27.27
N TYR A 923 5.72 -19.72 -28.08
CA TYR A 923 4.63 -20.57 -27.59
C TYR A 923 4.20 -21.60 -28.64
N GLY A 924 3.42 -22.59 -28.23
CA GLY A 924 2.80 -23.54 -29.14
C GLY A 924 1.96 -24.61 -28.45
N VAL A 925 1.36 -25.52 -29.25
CA VAL A 925 0.57 -26.65 -28.74
C VAL A 925 1.23 -27.97 -29.11
N VAL A 926 1.62 -28.75 -28.10
CA VAL A 926 2.15 -30.12 -28.27
C VAL A 926 1.07 -31.16 -27.97
N GLN A 927 1.21 -32.33 -28.57
CA GLN A 927 0.21 -33.40 -28.54
C GLN A 927 0.84 -34.69 -27.99
N ILE A 928 0.70 -34.89 -26.68
CA ILE A 928 1.34 -35.95 -25.87
C ILE A 928 0.50 -37.23 -25.94
#